data_AF-A0A7X9FN75-F1
#
_entry.id   AF-A0A7X9FN75-F1
#
_cell.length_a   1.000
_cell.length_b   1.000
_cell.length_c   1.000
_cell.angle_alpha   90.00
_cell.angle_beta   90.00
_cell.angle_gamma   90.00
#
_symmetry.space_group_name_H-M   'P 1'
#
loop_
_entity.id
_entity.type
_entity.pdbx_description
1 polymer ?
#
loop_
_entity_poly.entity_id
_entity_poly.type
_entity_poly.pdbx_seq_one_letter_code
_entity_poly.pdbx_strand_id
1 'polypeptide(L)'
;GPEAILYYQGYGERTALKLLNRYFFNLFGGVTTLRGSLCGGTGQASQNLDLGERISHDPLDHVNSRAMILWARNPVSTNISLAGIAREVKRRGGTILLIDPARSRSAVLADNHIAPRPGADVYLAMAAARLVLAAGAEDRDFLENHAVGVQEYLDILARFEVDELCRLSGVTRAEAELLAGTLMARRPASILLGWGLHRHENAHHSIRAIDALAALCGTIGVPGGGVSQGFEEYGPYDQALWGDGLNPPRRTLLVPVIGQEILDATDPPVRMIFVTAANPLCMAPNTGTLARAFRRAEFVVYSGHTLDDTSDYAHVFLPATTFLEETDVMASYGHNYVGPVNPAILPVGRCKSEFRMFYELAARFPFADAFRKSEEEWLEKLCAPIRDQGCDLASLRRGPFRLDAPMVPYADKVFPTPSGKFQFMTAFDPADIPDPDPDYPYQFLTIAPHGYICSERTMADHEPLPVVRLAGSEAVRLGLADGEQVMVESPVGEAAATLRAEPGMRPDILVADRGGWTKAGHGLNRLTRDMASTVGNGTPYYETRVRVRPRFPGGRGERRILVVQNSDRAPGGEFCKELVRQGARLCPVAPEKGQALPDSPAGYHGLVVLGGPQHASDDRGSPYFPRLLALMRDFDAMGRPVAGICLGAQLLARAHGGATWTMAEIEFGFTALSVTEAGDLDPVIGGALPPPPLMEFHEDSFDLPEGATLLLAGEACANQCFKVGNASYGFQFHPEIDSVIVSAWIELFRSGDIEAYVRYKDRFPEAFFTELARMLPLNVARSGEFCRAVAGWWLRLAPDAVADS
;
A
#
# COMPACT_ATOMS: atom_id res chain seq x y z
N GLY A 1 -17.12 -18.43 -20.15
CA GLY A 1 -17.02 -19.62 -19.28
C GLY A 1 -16.49 -19.24 -17.90
N PRO A 2 -16.19 -20.22 -17.04
CA PRO A 2 -15.71 -19.99 -15.66
C PRO A 2 -14.40 -19.19 -15.60
N GLU A 3 -13.56 -19.24 -16.64
CA GLU A 3 -12.31 -18.45 -16.71
C GLU A 3 -12.52 -16.92 -16.74
N ALA A 4 -13.73 -16.43 -17.03
CA ALA A 4 -14.06 -15.01 -16.91
C ALA A 4 -14.16 -14.54 -15.45
N ILE A 5 -14.14 -15.47 -14.48
CA ILE A 5 -14.09 -15.18 -13.05
C ILE A 5 -12.65 -15.31 -12.58
N LEU A 6 -12.13 -14.29 -11.90
CA LEU A 6 -10.88 -14.34 -11.15
C LEU A 6 -11.19 -14.60 -9.68
N TYR A 7 -10.70 -15.72 -9.14
CA TYR A 7 -10.63 -15.92 -7.70
C TYR A 7 -9.27 -15.43 -7.16
N TYR A 8 -9.30 -14.30 -6.45
CA TYR A 8 -8.15 -13.71 -5.79
C TYR A 8 -8.14 -14.14 -4.32
N GLN A 9 -7.36 -15.16 -4.00
CA GLN A 9 -7.06 -15.55 -2.61
C GLN A 9 -5.74 -14.96 -2.18
N GLY A 10 -5.75 -14.15 -1.13
CA GLY A 10 -4.53 -13.70 -0.47
C GLY A 10 -4.05 -14.66 0.60
N TYR A 11 -3.26 -14.09 1.52
CA TYR A 11 -2.58 -14.81 2.57
C TYR A 11 -2.76 -14.15 3.94
N GLY A 12 -3.75 -13.26 4.09
CA GLY A 12 -4.08 -12.60 5.36
C GLY A 12 -4.56 -13.58 6.43
N GLU A 13 -5.05 -14.74 6.00
CA GLU A 13 -5.46 -15.85 6.85
C GLU A 13 -5.10 -17.17 6.18
N ARG A 14 -4.48 -18.09 6.92
CA ARG A 14 -3.99 -19.38 6.42
C ARG A 14 -4.33 -20.52 7.38
N THR A 15 -5.60 -20.84 7.47
CA THR A 15 -6.11 -21.95 8.26
C THR A 15 -6.53 -23.12 7.36
N ALA A 16 -6.77 -24.29 7.95
CA ALA A 16 -7.07 -25.50 7.19
C ALA A 16 -8.32 -25.35 6.30
N LEU A 17 -9.43 -24.79 6.81
CA LEU A 17 -10.65 -24.66 6.00
C LEU A 17 -10.51 -23.69 4.82
N LYS A 18 -9.56 -22.74 4.86
CA LYS A 18 -9.32 -21.77 3.76
C LYS A 18 -8.78 -22.42 2.49
N LEU A 19 -8.23 -23.63 2.57
CA LEU A 19 -7.92 -24.45 1.39
C LEU A 19 -9.17 -24.72 0.54
N LEU A 20 -10.34 -24.86 1.19
CA LEU A 20 -11.59 -25.21 0.52
C LEU A 20 -12.17 -24.06 -0.29
N ASN A 21 -11.75 -22.81 -0.06
CA ASN A 21 -12.20 -21.70 -0.90
C ASN A 21 -11.76 -21.94 -2.36
N ARG A 22 -10.51 -22.37 -2.56
CA ARG A 22 -10.02 -22.77 -3.90
C ARG A 22 -10.72 -24.02 -4.43
N TYR A 23 -10.97 -25.00 -3.55
CA TYR A 23 -11.72 -26.22 -3.91
C TYR A 23 -13.12 -25.91 -4.45
N PHE A 24 -13.84 -24.96 -3.85
CA PHE A 24 -15.15 -24.51 -4.32
C PHE A 24 -15.09 -24.02 -5.77
N PHE A 25 -14.12 -23.15 -6.09
CA PHE A 25 -13.98 -22.61 -7.44
C PHE A 25 -13.50 -23.65 -8.46
N ASN A 26 -12.73 -24.64 -8.01
CA ASN A 26 -12.33 -25.76 -8.84
C ASN A 26 -13.53 -26.69 -9.15
N LEU A 27 -14.45 -26.91 -8.19
CA LEU A 27 -15.73 -27.60 -8.43
C LEU A 27 -16.68 -26.82 -9.34
N PHE A 28 -16.67 -25.48 -9.25
CA PHE A 28 -17.52 -24.61 -10.07
C PHE A 28 -17.23 -24.70 -11.58
N GLY A 29 -16.00 -25.06 -11.95
CA GLY A 29 -15.61 -25.25 -13.34
C GLY A 29 -14.16 -24.86 -13.66
N GLY A 30 -13.33 -24.55 -12.66
CA GLY A 30 -11.94 -24.12 -12.87
C GLY A 30 -11.88 -22.66 -13.32
N VAL A 31 -12.11 -21.74 -12.38
CA VAL A 31 -12.02 -20.29 -12.66
C VAL A 31 -10.56 -19.84 -12.85
N THR A 32 -10.36 -18.60 -13.28
CA THR A 32 -9.02 -18.01 -13.29
C THR A 32 -8.50 -17.88 -11.85
N THR A 33 -7.32 -18.42 -11.57
CA THR A 33 -6.68 -18.33 -10.25
C THR A 33 -5.34 -17.60 -10.30
N LEU A 34 -4.66 -17.49 -9.16
CA LEU A 34 -3.37 -16.82 -9.03
C LEU A 34 -2.20 -17.81 -9.07
N ARG A 35 -1.04 -17.35 -9.55
CA ARG A 35 0.26 -18.01 -9.40
C ARG A 35 1.34 -17.00 -8.97
N GLY A 36 2.43 -17.49 -8.38
CA GLY A 36 3.46 -16.63 -7.79
C GLY A 36 3.08 -16.13 -6.40
N SER A 37 3.84 -15.19 -5.83
CA SER A 37 3.58 -14.70 -4.47
C SER A 37 4.06 -13.27 -4.23
N LEU A 38 3.45 -12.58 -3.26
CA LEU A 38 3.95 -11.28 -2.79
C LEU A 38 5.07 -11.40 -1.73
N CYS A 39 5.44 -12.61 -1.29
CA CYS A 39 6.34 -12.79 -0.15
C CYS A 39 7.38 -13.90 -0.36
N GLY A 40 7.01 -15.16 -0.11
CA GLY A 40 7.98 -16.22 0.16
C GLY A 40 8.57 -16.95 -1.04
N GLY A 41 7.90 -16.89 -2.21
CA GLY A 41 8.23 -17.73 -3.37
C GLY A 41 9.67 -17.61 -3.84
N THR A 42 10.24 -16.40 -3.86
CA THR A 42 11.62 -16.15 -4.26
C THR A 42 12.63 -16.91 -3.40
N GLY A 43 12.54 -16.79 -2.08
CA GLY A 43 13.50 -17.41 -1.19
C GLY A 43 13.36 -18.92 -1.11
N GLN A 44 12.13 -19.44 -1.13
CA GLN A 44 11.90 -20.89 -1.19
C GLN A 44 12.49 -21.47 -2.46
N ALA A 45 12.17 -20.89 -3.63
CA ALA A 45 12.72 -21.38 -4.89
C ALA A 45 14.23 -21.23 -4.99
N SER A 46 14.81 -20.18 -4.38
CA SER A 46 16.27 -19.99 -4.34
C SER A 46 16.95 -21.09 -3.52
N GLN A 47 16.48 -21.36 -2.30
CA GLN A 47 17.05 -22.44 -1.47
C GLN A 47 16.80 -23.83 -2.06
N ASN A 48 15.68 -24.04 -2.77
CA ASN A 48 15.43 -25.29 -3.50
C ASN A 48 16.46 -25.55 -4.60
N LEU A 49 17.11 -24.53 -5.17
CA LEU A 49 18.19 -24.74 -6.15
C LEU A 49 19.43 -25.37 -5.50
N ASP A 50 19.69 -25.10 -4.23
CA ASP A 50 20.89 -25.58 -3.52
C ASP A 50 20.63 -26.87 -2.74
N LEU A 51 19.45 -26.94 -2.10
CA LEU A 51 19.07 -27.98 -1.15
C LEU A 51 18.03 -28.95 -1.72
N GLY A 52 17.45 -28.68 -2.89
CA GLY A 52 16.38 -29.47 -3.51
C GLY A 52 15.00 -29.10 -3.00
N GLU A 53 14.79 -29.26 -1.69
CA GLU A 53 13.60 -28.84 -0.97
C GLU A 53 14.02 -28.10 0.29
N ARG A 54 13.48 -26.88 0.47
CA ARG A 54 13.77 -26.01 1.61
C ARG A 54 13.19 -26.56 2.91
N ILE A 55 14.05 -27.16 3.72
CA ILE A 55 13.79 -27.55 5.11
C ILE A 55 14.53 -26.61 6.08
N SER A 56 13.81 -26.06 7.05
CA SER A 56 14.39 -25.20 8.11
C SER A 56 14.69 -25.99 9.38
N HIS A 57 15.66 -25.52 10.17
CA HIS A 57 15.85 -26.02 11.53
C HIS A 57 14.61 -25.77 12.39
N ASP A 58 14.38 -26.66 13.34
CA ASP A 58 13.48 -26.36 14.44
C ASP A 58 14.03 -25.13 15.19
N PRO A 59 13.21 -24.11 15.50
CA PRO A 59 13.68 -22.91 16.17
C PRO A 59 14.38 -23.18 17.50
N LEU A 60 14.01 -24.26 18.20
CA LEU A 60 14.63 -24.65 19.46
C LEU A 60 16.06 -25.16 19.28
N ASP A 61 16.45 -25.65 18.11
CA ASP A 61 17.83 -26.06 17.86
C ASP A 61 18.79 -24.86 17.86
N HIS A 62 18.32 -23.68 17.49
CA HIS A 62 19.16 -22.48 17.45
C HIS A 62 19.72 -22.08 18.82
N VAL A 63 19.18 -22.56 19.95
CA VAL A 63 19.78 -22.36 21.28
C VAL A 63 21.16 -23.02 21.44
N ASN A 64 21.52 -23.94 20.52
CA ASN A 64 22.83 -24.60 20.48
C ASN A 64 23.89 -23.75 19.77
N SER A 65 23.50 -22.68 19.09
CA SER A 65 24.40 -21.84 18.31
C SER A 65 25.42 -21.11 19.21
N ARG A 66 26.67 -21.03 18.76
CA ARG A 66 27.70 -20.13 19.32
C ARG A 66 27.72 -18.78 18.63
N ALA A 67 27.19 -18.71 17.41
CA ALA A 67 26.80 -17.46 16.76
C ALA A 67 25.44 -17.61 16.05
N MET A 68 24.63 -16.57 16.07
CA MET A 68 23.40 -16.46 15.28
C MET A 68 23.48 -15.21 14.41
N ILE A 69 23.38 -15.41 13.11
CA ILE A 69 23.43 -14.36 12.10
C ILE A 69 22.01 -14.08 11.62
N LEU A 70 21.49 -12.91 11.95
CA LEU A 70 20.19 -12.42 11.48
C LEU A 70 20.41 -11.68 10.16
N TRP A 71 20.14 -12.32 9.03
CA TRP A 71 20.40 -11.76 7.70
C TRP A 71 19.10 -11.25 7.07
N ALA A 72 18.96 -9.93 6.95
CA ALA A 72 17.74 -9.22 6.58
C ALA A 72 16.50 -9.61 7.42
N ARG A 73 16.73 -9.99 8.69
CA ARG A 73 15.73 -10.57 9.58
C ARG A 73 15.50 -9.70 10.82
N ASN A 74 14.24 -9.35 11.06
CA ASN A 74 13.83 -8.49 12.16
C ASN A 74 12.85 -9.21 13.14
N PRO A 75 13.33 -10.19 13.94
CA PRO A 75 12.48 -10.97 14.83
C PRO A 75 11.73 -10.12 15.88
N VAL A 76 12.28 -8.99 16.32
CA VAL A 76 11.60 -8.11 17.29
C VAL A 76 10.26 -7.58 16.76
N SER A 77 10.11 -7.38 15.45
CA SER A 77 8.83 -6.97 14.86
C SER A 77 8.06 -8.12 14.21
N THR A 78 8.73 -9.12 13.66
CA THR A 78 8.11 -10.08 12.73
C THR A 78 8.17 -11.54 13.16
N ASN A 79 8.89 -11.86 14.25
CA ASN A 79 8.97 -13.23 14.78
C ASN A 79 9.35 -13.20 16.26
N ILE A 80 8.42 -12.76 17.11
CA ILE A 80 8.69 -12.39 18.51
C ILE A 80 9.22 -13.59 19.32
N SER A 81 8.79 -14.81 19.00
CA SER A 81 9.28 -16.04 19.65
C SER A 81 10.79 -16.24 19.44
N LEU A 82 11.31 -15.91 18.25
CA LEU A 82 12.74 -15.99 17.93
C LEU A 82 13.58 -14.98 18.74
N ALA A 83 13.01 -13.85 19.17
CA ALA A 83 13.73 -12.92 20.05
C ALA A 83 14.05 -13.55 21.41
N GLY A 84 13.20 -14.45 21.93
CA GLY A 84 13.47 -15.23 23.13
C GLY A 84 14.66 -16.18 22.95
N ILE A 85 14.70 -16.88 21.82
CA ILE A 85 15.79 -17.80 21.45
C ILE A 85 17.11 -17.03 21.28
N ALA A 86 17.11 -15.88 20.60
CA ALA A 86 18.31 -15.06 20.43
C ALA A 86 18.88 -14.59 21.79
N ARG A 87 18.03 -14.18 22.74
CA ARG A 87 18.46 -13.83 24.10
C ARG A 87 19.04 -15.03 24.85
N GLU A 88 18.46 -16.21 24.67
CA GLU A 88 18.96 -17.44 25.27
C GLU A 88 20.34 -17.82 24.72
N VAL A 89 20.57 -17.67 23.41
CA VAL A 89 21.90 -17.82 22.79
C VAL A 89 22.92 -16.88 23.45
N LYS A 90 22.58 -15.61 23.64
CA LYS A 90 23.45 -14.65 24.35
C LYS A 90 23.72 -15.06 25.80
N ARG A 91 22.69 -15.52 26.52
CA ARG A 91 22.83 -15.99 27.90
C ARG A 91 23.80 -17.17 28.01
N ARG A 92 23.89 -17.99 26.96
CA ARG A 92 24.85 -19.10 26.83
C ARG A 92 26.23 -18.68 26.33
N GLY A 93 26.49 -17.37 26.20
CA GLY A 93 27.77 -16.82 25.72
C GLY A 93 27.93 -16.82 24.21
N GLY A 94 26.85 -17.04 23.46
CA GLY A 94 26.84 -16.91 22.00
C GLY A 94 26.76 -15.45 21.55
N THR A 95 27.17 -15.21 20.31
CA THR A 95 27.18 -13.86 19.69
C THR A 95 26.03 -13.74 18.68
N ILE A 96 25.43 -12.55 18.58
CA ILE A 96 24.40 -12.24 17.59
C ILE A 96 24.93 -11.19 16.62
N LEU A 97 24.95 -11.51 15.32
CA LEU A 97 25.33 -10.58 14.25
C LEU A 97 24.07 -10.19 13.47
N LEU A 98 23.82 -8.89 13.31
CA LEU A 98 22.75 -8.39 12.44
C LEU A 98 23.35 -7.94 11.10
N ILE A 99 22.82 -8.44 10.00
CA ILE A 99 23.15 -8.00 8.64
C ILE A 99 21.87 -7.47 8.02
N ASP A 100 21.76 -6.15 7.87
CA ASP A 100 20.53 -5.48 7.43
C ASP A 100 20.89 -4.08 6.89
N PRO A 101 20.47 -3.67 5.69
CA PRO A 101 20.76 -2.33 5.20
C PRO A 101 20.21 -1.23 6.12
N ALA A 102 19.06 -1.46 6.74
CA ALA A 102 18.47 -0.56 7.73
C ALA A 102 18.76 -1.11 9.14
N ARG A 103 19.09 -0.22 10.08
CA ARG A 103 19.24 -0.63 11.49
C ARG A 103 17.87 -0.93 12.10
N SER A 104 17.40 -2.16 11.94
CA SER A 104 16.06 -2.57 12.38
C SER A 104 15.94 -2.65 13.91
N ARG A 105 14.71 -2.78 14.41
CA ARG A 105 14.45 -2.91 15.87
C ARG A 105 15.18 -4.09 16.51
N SER A 106 15.59 -5.09 15.72
CA SER A 106 16.36 -6.23 16.19
C SER A 106 17.83 -5.93 16.47
N ALA A 107 18.32 -4.72 16.14
CA ALA A 107 19.66 -4.27 16.51
C ALA A 107 19.92 -4.30 18.03
N VAL A 108 18.87 -4.23 18.85
CA VAL A 108 19.00 -4.36 20.32
C VAL A 108 19.42 -5.77 20.77
N LEU A 109 19.23 -6.78 19.92
CA LEU A 109 19.67 -8.15 20.18
C LEU A 109 21.14 -8.34 19.76
N ALA A 110 21.58 -7.59 18.75
CA ALA A 110 22.86 -7.79 18.09
C ALA A 110 24.05 -7.21 18.87
N ASP A 111 25.19 -7.87 18.77
CA ASP A 111 26.47 -7.37 19.27
C ASP A 111 27.15 -6.45 18.23
N ASN A 112 26.93 -6.76 16.95
CA ASN A 112 27.40 -5.98 15.81
C ASN A 112 26.34 -5.89 14.72
N HIS A 113 26.41 -4.83 13.92
CA HIS A 113 25.54 -4.60 12.77
C HIS A 113 26.41 -4.32 11.54
N ILE A 114 26.19 -5.07 10.47
CA ILE A 114 26.76 -4.85 9.15
C ILE A 114 25.63 -4.36 8.25
N ALA A 115 25.84 -3.25 7.56
CA ALA A 115 24.86 -2.68 6.65
C ALA A 115 25.35 -2.85 5.20
N PRO A 116 25.02 -3.95 4.50
CA PRO A 116 25.29 -4.04 3.07
C PRO A 116 24.36 -3.12 2.27
N ARG A 117 24.80 -2.73 1.08
CA ARG A 117 23.96 -2.10 0.05
C ARG A 117 22.79 -3.05 -0.26
N PRO A 118 21.53 -2.58 -0.27
CA PRO A 118 20.39 -3.44 -0.61
C PRO A 118 20.60 -4.17 -1.94
N GLY A 119 20.31 -5.47 -1.97
CA GLY A 119 20.47 -6.32 -3.16
C GLY A 119 21.90 -6.76 -3.45
N ALA A 120 22.89 -6.27 -2.70
CA ALA A 120 24.32 -6.56 -2.92
C ALA A 120 24.90 -7.60 -1.94
N ASP A 121 24.04 -8.33 -1.22
CA ASP A 121 24.43 -9.33 -0.21
C ASP A 121 25.30 -10.46 -0.78
N VAL A 122 25.12 -10.81 -2.06
CA VAL A 122 25.97 -11.77 -2.79
C VAL A 122 27.46 -11.44 -2.65
N TYR A 123 27.82 -10.16 -2.76
CA TYR A 123 29.21 -9.72 -2.68
C TYR A 123 29.76 -9.81 -1.26
N LEU A 124 28.96 -9.53 -0.23
CA LEU A 124 29.36 -9.71 1.17
C LEU A 124 29.57 -11.20 1.50
N ALA A 125 28.68 -12.06 1.03
CA ALA A 125 28.81 -13.51 1.22
C ALA A 125 30.06 -14.06 0.51
N MET A 126 30.32 -13.64 -0.72
CA MET A 126 31.54 -14.02 -1.47
C MET A 126 32.81 -13.48 -0.81
N ALA A 127 32.79 -12.24 -0.27
CA ALA A 127 33.94 -11.67 0.44
C ALA A 127 34.30 -12.52 1.67
N ALA A 128 33.28 -12.89 2.46
CA ALA A 128 33.46 -13.76 3.60
C ALA A 128 33.94 -15.16 3.20
N ALA A 129 33.40 -15.74 2.12
CA ALA A 129 33.83 -17.04 1.61
C ALA A 129 35.31 -17.04 1.21
N ARG A 130 35.77 -15.99 0.50
CA ARG A 130 37.19 -15.82 0.15
C ARG A 130 38.09 -15.70 1.36
N LEU A 131 37.67 -14.98 2.40
CA LEU A 131 38.42 -14.86 3.65
C LEU A 131 38.53 -16.20 4.41
N VAL A 132 37.46 -17.01 4.41
CA VAL A 132 37.47 -18.35 4.99
C VAL A 132 38.42 -19.29 4.23
N LEU A 133 38.39 -19.25 2.89
CA LEU A 133 39.31 -20.02 2.03
C LEU A 133 40.77 -19.60 2.22
N ALA A 134 41.03 -18.30 2.30
CA ALA A 134 42.38 -17.78 2.54
C ALA A 134 42.95 -18.21 3.90
N ALA A 135 42.08 -18.45 4.89
CA ALA A 135 42.45 -18.98 6.19
C ALA A 135 42.58 -20.52 6.23
N GLY A 136 42.22 -21.22 5.16
CA GLY A 136 42.20 -22.69 5.12
C GLY A 136 41.16 -23.30 6.08
N ALA A 137 40.09 -22.56 6.36
CA ALA A 137 39.08 -22.93 7.36
C ALA A 137 37.80 -23.55 6.76
N GLU A 138 37.82 -23.86 5.46
CA GLU A 138 36.75 -24.54 4.74
C GLU A 138 36.55 -26.00 5.20
N ASP A 139 35.31 -26.49 5.11
CA ASP A 139 34.97 -27.89 5.33
C ASP A 139 35.26 -28.71 4.06
N ARG A 140 36.49 -29.21 3.95
CA ARG A 140 36.95 -29.98 2.79
C ARG A 140 36.15 -31.26 2.55
N ASP A 141 35.76 -31.95 3.63
CA ASP A 141 34.97 -33.18 3.51
C ASP A 141 33.60 -32.89 2.91
N PHE A 142 32.94 -31.82 3.37
CA PHE A 142 31.67 -31.40 2.79
C PHE A 142 31.81 -31.07 1.28
N LEU A 143 32.84 -30.30 0.92
CA LEU A 143 33.09 -29.89 -0.46
C LEU A 143 33.39 -31.08 -1.38
N GLU A 144 34.18 -32.05 -0.92
CA GLU A 144 34.58 -33.21 -1.73
C GLU A 144 33.47 -34.27 -1.82
N ASN A 145 32.79 -34.57 -0.71
CA ASN A 145 31.93 -35.75 -0.60
C ASN A 145 30.43 -35.42 -0.65
N HIS A 146 30.01 -34.21 -0.27
CA HIS A 146 28.60 -33.87 -0.05
C HIS A 146 28.06 -32.75 -0.94
N ALA A 147 28.87 -32.24 -1.86
CA ALA A 147 28.51 -31.15 -2.76
C ALA A 147 28.81 -31.44 -4.25
N VAL A 148 28.15 -30.68 -5.13
CA VAL A 148 28.42 -30.56 -6.56
C VAL A 148 28.52 -29.09 -6.95
N GLY A 149 29.19 -28.77 -8.07
CA GLY A 149 29.37 -27.39 -8.54
C GLY A 149 30.46 -26.60 -7.79
N VAL A 150 31.29 -27.27 -7.00
CA VAL A 150 32.28 -26.63 -6.13
C VAL A 150 33.35 -25.90 -6.95
N GLN A 151 33.88 -26.52 -7.99
CA GLN A 151 34.94 -25.90 -8.80
C GLN A 151 34.43 -24.64 -9.50
N GLU A 152 33.23 -24.71 -10.06
CA GLU A 152 32.57 -23.58 -10.71
C GLU A 152 32.35 -22.42 -9.72
N TYR A 153 31.98 -22.72 -8.48
CA TYR A 153 31.86 -21.69 -7.44
C TYR A 153 33.21 -21.09 -7.02
N LEU A 154 34.25 -21.91 -6.91
CA LEU A 154 35.61 -21.41 -6.65
C LEU A 154 36.10 -20.52 -7.80
N ASP A 155 35.81 -20.88 -9.05
CA ASP A 155 36.11 -20.08 -10.22
C ASP A 155 35.34 -18.75 -10.19
N ILE A 156 34.07 -18.77 -9.74
CA ILE A 156 33.28 -17.55 -9.51
C ILE A 156 33.98 -16.63 -8.52
N LEU A 157 34.41 -17.15 -7.37
CA LEU A 157 35.11 -16.38 -6.32
C LEU A 157 36.46 -15.85 -6.81
N ALA A 158 37.19 -16.64 -7.61
CA ALA A 158 38.51 -16.28 -8.12
C ALA A 158 38.50 -15.02 -9.00
N ARG A 159 37.35 -14.68 -9.60
CA ARG A 159 37.18 -13.47 -10.44
C ARG A 159 37.27 -12.15 -9.68
N PHE A 160 37.14 -12.16 -8.35
CA PHE A 160 37.03 -10.94 -7.55
C PHE A 160 38.04 -10.89 -6.41
N GLU A 161 38.63 -9.73 -6.17
CA GLU A 161 39.41 -9.48 -4.96
C GLU A 161 38.49 -9.16 -3.77
N VAL A 162 38.94 -9.47 -2.55
CA VAL A 162 38.13 -9.24 -1.33
C VAL A 162 37.75 -7.76 -1.17
N ASP A 163 38.68 -6.85 -1.43
CA ASP A 163 38.43 -5.41 -1.30
C ASP A 163 37.43 -4.90 -2.36
N GLU A 164 37.43 -5.52 -3.55
CA GLU A 164 36.45 -5.24 -4.60
C GLU A 164 35.04 -5.70 -4.18
N LEU A 165 34.93 -6.92 -3.65
CA LEU A 165 33.66 -7.46 -3.12
C LEU A 165 33.12 -6.58 -1.98
N CYS A 166 33.99 -6.12 -1.08
CA CYS A 166 33.60 -5.19 0.00
C CYS A 166 33.04 -3.89 -0.59
N ARG A 167 33.73 -3.29 -1.57
CA ARG A 167 33.26 -2.08 -2.26
C ARG A 167 31.90 -2.28 -2.94
N LEU A 168 31.71 -3.39 -3.67
CA LEU A 168 30.46 -3.69 -4.38
C LEU A 168 29.27 -3.96 -3.44
N SER A 169 29.54 -4.60 -2.30
CA SER A 169 28.57 -4.81 -1.22
C SER A 169 28.29 -3.55 -0.41
N GLY A 170 29.09 -2.49 -0.56
CA GLY A 170 28.96 -1.27 0.22
C GLY A 170 29.34 -1.43 1.71
N VAL A 171 30.24 -2.37 2.03
CA VAL A 171 30.76 -2.59 3.39
C VAL A 171 32.28 -2.40 3.43
N THR A 172 32.81 -2.23 4.64
CA THR A 172 34.25 -2.19 4.90
C THR A 172 34.84 -3.61 4.93
N ARG A 173 36.15 -3.71 4.64
CA ARG A 173 36.88 -4.98 4.81
C ARG A 173 36.77 -5.54 6.23
N ALA A 174 36.79 -4.67 7.24
CA ALA A 174 36.66 -5.06 8.65
C ALA A 174 35.30 -5.72 8.95
N GLU A 175 34.22 -5.30 8.29
CA GLU A 175 32.90 -5.93 8.41
C GLU A 175 32.87 -7.31 7.74
N ALA A 176 33.49 -7.46 6.56
CA ALA A 176 33.63 -8.77 5.92
C ALA A 176 34.49 -9.74 6.76
N GLU A 177 35.58 -9.24 7.34
CA GLU A 177 36.43 -9.99 8.28
C GLU A 177 35.68 -10.35 9.56
N LEU A 178 34.79 -9.48 10.06
CA LEU A 178 33.93 -9.80 11.20
C LEU A 178 32.98 -10.96 10.89
N LEU A 179 32.33 -10.96 9.72
CA LEU A 179 31.45 -12.04 9.29
C LEU A 179 32.21 -13.37 9.15
N ALA A 180 33.30 -13.37 8.37
CA ALA A 180 34.14 -14.56 8.18
C ALA A 180 34.72 -15.06 9.51
N GLY A 181 35.27 -14.16 10.33
CA GLY A 181 35.82 -14.48 11.64
C GLY A 181 34.79 -15.07 12.59
N THR A 182 33.54 -14.59 12.56
CA THR A 182 32.43 -15.16 13.33
C THR A 182 32.15 -16.60 12.90
N LEU A 183 32.04 -16.85 11.60
CA LEU A 183 31.77 -18.19 11.05
C LEU A 183 32.92 -19.18 11.28
N MET A 184 34.17 -18.71 11.36
CA MET A 184 35.33 -19.54 11.69
C MET A 184 35.44 -19.82 13.20
N ALA A 185 35.32 -18.80 14.04
CA ALA A 185 35.65 -18.89 15.46
C ALA A 185 34.46 -19.29 16.36
N ARG A 186 33.21 -19.07 15.93
CA ARG A 186 32.00 -19.26 16.75
C ARG A 186 31.11 -20.39 16.20
N ARG A 187 31.69 -21.57 16.02
CA ARG A 187 30.98 -22.77 15.53
C ARG A 187 30.30 -23.54 16.67
N PRO A 188 29.09 -24.09 16.47
CA PRO A 188 28.24 -23.97 15.28
C PRO A 188 27.60 -22.57 15.17
N ALA A 189 27.43 -22.10 13.93
CA ALA A 189 26.83 -20.80 13.65
C ALA A 189 25.57 -20.97 12.78
N SER A 190 24.44 -20.42 13.23
CA SER A 190 23.18 -20.43 12.48
C SER A 190 23.02 -19.14 11.68
N ILE A 191 22.50 -19.25 10.46
CA ILE A 191 22.15 -18.12 9.60
C ILE A 191 20.64 -18.12 9.39
N LEU A 192 19.98 -17.04 9.78
CA LEU A 192 18.53 -16.90 9.71
C LEU A 192 18.17 -15.87 8.66
N LEU A 193 17.72 -16.34 7.50
CA LEU A 193 17.30 -15.50 6.38
C LEU A 193 15.96 -14.85 6.70
N GLY A 194 15.87 -13.56 6.46
CA GLY A 194 14.63 -12.79 6.54
C GLY A 194 14.09 -12.43 5.17
N TRP A 195 12.82 -12.02 5.16
CA TRP A 195 12.08 -11.73 3.94
C TRP A 195 12.62 -10.55 3.14
N GLY A 196 13.51 -9.71 3.71
CA GLY A 196 14.11 -8.58 2.99
C GLY A 196 14.94 -9.04 1.79
N LEU A 197 15.65 -10.17 1.90
CA LEU A 197 16.42 -10.75 0.79
C LEU A 197 15.55 -11.13 -0.41
N HIS A 198 14.28 -11.46 -0.18
CA HIS A 198 13.37 -11.95 -1.22
C HIS A 198 12.85 -10.82 -2.12
N ARG A 199 13.05 -9.56 -1.71
CA ARG A 199 12.41 -8.38 -2.32
C ARG A 199 13.25 -7.79 -3.45
N HIS A 200 14.18 -8.56 -4.01
CA HIS A 200 15.03 -8.18 -5.15
C HIS A 200 14.75 -9.08 -6.35
N GLU A 201 14.95 -8.56 -7.56
CA GLU A 201 14.67 -9.29 -8.80
C GLU A 201 15.55 -10.54 -8.91
N ASN A 202 16.84 -10.36 -8.63
CA ASN A 202 17.86 -11.40 -8.67
C ASN A 202 18.29 -11.87 -7.26
N ALA A 203 17.35 -11.93 -6.33
CA ALA A 203 17.58 -12.37 -4.94
C ALA A 203 18.24 -13.76 -4.80
N HIS A 204 18.06 -14.63 -5.80
CA HIS A 204 18.65 -15.97 -5.82
C HIS A 204 20.18 -15.92 -5.75
N HIS A 205 20.85 -14.96 -6.40
CA HIS A 205 22.31 -14.83 -6.30
C HIS A 205 22.77 -14.63 -4.86
N SER A 206 22.09 -13.73 -4.13
CA SER A 206 22.39 -13.47 -2.71
C SER A 206 22.12 -14.68 -1.83
N ILE A 207 20.95 -15.32 -1.96
CA ILE A 207 20.58 -16.48 -1.13
C ILE A 207 21.53 -17.65 -1.39
N ARG A 208 21.83 -17.95 -2.66
CA ARG A 208 22.73 -19.05 -3.03
C ARG A 208 24.16 -18.82 -2.55
N ALA A 209 24.66 -17.58 -2.57
CA ALA A 209 25.97 -17.26 -2.02
C ALA A 209 26.02 -17.39 -0.48
N ILE A 210 24.91 -17.08 0.22
CA ILE A 210 24.81 -17.27 1.67
C ILE A 210 24.75 -18.78 2.02
N ASP A 211 23.97 -19.56 1.28
CA ASP A 211 23.90 -21.01 1.44
C ASP A 211 25.27 -21.66 1.14
N ALA A 212 25.95 -21.22 0.08
CA ALA A 212 27.31 -21.63 -0.26
C ALA A 212 28.34 -21.27 0.81
N LEU A 213 28.23 -20.09 1.43
CA LEU A 213 29.09 -19.68 2.55
C LEU A 213 28.89 -20.61 3.76
N ALA A 214 27.65 -20.97 4.09
CA ALA A 214 27.35 -21.90 5.18
C ALA A 214 27.87 -23.31 4.90
N ALA A 215 27.67 -23.81 3.67
CA ALA A 215 28.23 -25.08 3.19
C ALA A 215 29.75 -25.11 3.33
N LEU A 216 30.43 -24.07 2.83
CA LEU A 216 31.88 -23.91 2.89
C LEU A 216 32.40 -23.87 4.33
N CYS A 217 31.64 -23.29 5.26
CA CYS A 217 32.02 -23.24 6.67
C CYS A 217 31.70 -24.52 7.47
N GLY A 218 31.09 -25.52 6.84
CA GLY A 218 30.70 -26.78 7.50
C GLY A 218 29.55 -26.63 8.50
N THR A 219 28.69 -25.61 8.34
CA THR A 219 27.58 -25.38 9.28
C THR A 219 26.27 -26.04 8.86
N ILE A 220 26.14 -26.56 7.64
CA ILE A 220 24.94 -27.28 7.20
C ILE A 220 24.87 -28.64 7.89
N GLY A 221 23.70 -29.05 8.38
CA GLY A 221 23.50 -30.37 8.99
C GLY A 221 24.21 -30.57 10.33
N VAL A 222 24.35 -29.51 11.14
CA VAL A 222 24.86 -29.58 12.52
C VAL A 222 23.93 -28.86 13.49
N PRO A 223 23.79 -29.33 14.75
CA PRO A 223 22.98 -28.65 15.76
C PRO A 223 23.42 -27.21 16.00
N GLY A 224 22.49 -26.25 16.02
CA GLY A 224 22.77 -24.82 16.15
C GLY A 224 23.41 -24.18 14.92
N GLY A 225 23.43 -24.89 13.79
CA GLY A 225 24.02 -24.44 12.53
C GLY A 225 22.98 -24.08 11.47
N GLY A 226 23.40 -24.26 10.22
CA GLY A 226 22.58 -24.24 9.02
C GLY A 226 22.09 -22.87 8.58
N VAL A 227 21.36 -22.87 7.47
CA VAL A 227 20.65 -21.70 6.95
C VAL A 227 19.15 -21.97 7.03
N SER A 228 18.43 -21.15 7.79
CA SER A 228 16.99 -21.32 8.01
C SER A 228 16.22 -20.08 7.61
N GLN A 229 15.13 -20.30 6.88
CA GLN A 229 14.34 -19.24 6.27
C GLN A 229 12.94 -19.20 6.92
N GLY A 230 12.21 -20.32 6.91
CA GLY A 230 10.91 -20.47 7.57
C GLY A 230 10.23 -21.81 7.25
N PHE A 231 8.98 -21.96 7.71
CA PHE A 231 8.13 -23.12 7.49
C PHE A 231 7.02 -22.78 6.48
N GLU A 232 6.44 -23.80 5.83
CA GLU A 232 5.30 -23.65 4.92
C GLU A 232 3.99 -23.85 5.71
N GLU A 233 3.14 -22.84 5.75
CA GLU A 233 1.94 -22.79 6.59
C GLU A 233 0.82 -23.71 6.10
N TYR A 234 0.80 -24.06 4.81
CA TYR A 234 -0.12 -25.08 4.30
C TYR A 234 0.50 -26.48 4.20
N GLY A 235 1.78 -26.63 4.52
CA GLY A 235 2.50 -27.91 4.48
C GLY A 235 1.86 -29.02 5.34
N PRO A 236 1.30 -28.72 6.52
CA PRO A 236 0.72 -29.75 7.38
C PRO A 236 -0.62 -30.33 6.94
N TYR A 237 -1.29 -29.75 5.94
CA TYR A 237 -2.64 -30.15 5.53
C TYR A 237 -2.64 -30.98 4.24
N ASP A 238 -3.74 -31.70 3.98
CA ASP A 238 -3.92 -32.42 2.72
C ASP A 238 -4.14 -31.44 1.55
N GLN A 239 -3.05 -31.20 0.84
CA GLN A 239 -2.97 -30.33 -0.32
C GLN A 239 -3.76 -30.84 -1.54
N ALA A 240 -4.08 -32.15 -1.63
CA ALA A 240 -4.92 -32.66 -2.71
C ALA A 240 -6.32 -32.01 -2.69
N LEU A 241 -6.76 -31.55 -1.53
CA LEU A 241 -8.03 -30.86 -1.32
C LEU A 241 -8.04 -29.41 -1.80
N TRP A 242 -6.97 -28.89 -2.40
CA TRP A 242 -7.09 -27.71 -3.28
C TRP A 242 -8.00 -28.00 -4.47
N GLY A 243 -8.05 -29.25 -4.94
CA GLY A 243 -8.81 -29.64 -6.12
C GLY A 243 -8.16 -29.20 -7.43
N ASP A 244 -6.83 -29.06 -7.47
CA ASP A 244 -6.12 -28.65 -8.69
C ASP A 244 -6.23 -29.66 -9.85
N GLY A 245 -6.57 -30.90 -9.55
CA GLY A 245 -6.95 -31.90 -10.56
C GLY A 245 -8.38 -31.76 -11.10
N LEU A 246 -9.25 -30.99 -10.44
CA LEU A 246 -10.63 -30.75 -10.89
C LEU A 246 -10.63 -29.65 -11.95
N ASN A 247 -11.12 -29.92 -13.16
CA ASN A 247 -11.14 -28.96 -14.27
C ASN A 247 -9.75 -28.33 -14.54
N PRO A 248 -8.78 -29.14 -15.03
CA PRO A 248 -7.39 -28.70 -15.17
C PRO A 248 -7.12 -27.61 -16.23
N PRO A 249 -7.84 -27.50 -17.38
CA PRO A 249 -7.64 -26.33 -18.24
C PRO A 249 -8.19 -25.10 -17.51
N ARG A 250 -7.30 -24.30 -16.94
CA ARG A 250 -7.61 -23.05 -16.27
C ARG A 250 -6.52 -22.03 -16.51
N ARG A 251 -6.92 -20.78 -16.67
CA ARG A 251 -5.99 -19.65 -16.69
C ARG A 251 -5.46 -19.35 -15.28
N THR A 252 -4.19 -19.00 -15.19
CA THR A 252 -3.59 -18.45 -13.96
C THR A 252 -2.92 -17.12 -14.23
N LEU A 253 -3.12 -16.13 -13.36
CA LEU A 253 -2.51 -14.80 -13.47
C LEU A 253 -1.36 -14.64 -12.47
N LEU A 254 -0.27 -14.00 -12.89
CA LEU A 254 0.90 -13.78 -12.05
C LEU A 254 0.68 -12.64 -11.06
N VAL A 255 0.77 -12.95 -9.76
CA VAL A 255 0.50 -11.99 -8.67
C VAL A 255 1.39 -10.73 -8.70
N PRO A 256 2.72 -10.83 -8.91
CA PRO A 256 3.59 -9.65 -8.97
C PRO A 256 3.26 -8.61 -10.07
N VAL A 257 2.54 -9.00 -11.12
CA VAL A 257 2.11 -8.13 -12.24
C VAL A 257 0.60 -8.20 -12.47
N ILE A 258 -0.15 -8.45 -11.40
CA ILE A 258 -1.56 -8.81 -11.47
C ILE A 258 -2.45 -7.76 -12.13
N GLY A 259 -2.13 -6.47 -11.97
CA GLY A 259 -2.88 -5.39 -12.64
C GLY A 259 -2.83 -5.54 -14.15
N GLN A 260 -1.63 -5.76 -14.70
CA GLN A 260 -1.44 -5.92 -16.14
C GLN A 260 -2.00 -7.26 -16.65
N GLU A 261 -1.80 -8.36 -15.90
CA GLU A 261 -2.37 -9.67 -16.22
C GLU A 261 -3.91 -9.66 -16.33
N ILE A 262 -4.61 -8.92 -15.46
CA ILE A 262 -6.06 -8.76 -15.56
C ILE A 262 -6.46 -7.95 -16.81
N LEU A 263 -5.69 -6.93 -17.17
CA LEU A 263 -5.98 -6.10 -18.34
C LEU A 263 -5.75 -6.84 -19.66
N ASP A 264 -4.71 -7.68 -19.71
CA ASP A 264 -4.31 -8.45 -20.90
C ASP A 264 -5.15 -9.72 -21.10
N ALA A 265 -5.79 -10.20 -20.03
CA ALA A 265 -6.80 -11.24 -20.11
C ALA A 265 -7.97 -10.78 -21.01
N THR A 266 -8.00 -11.27 -22.24
CA THR A 266 -9.00 -10.91 -23.28
C THR A 266 -9.74 -12.10 -23.85
N ASP A 267 -9.25 -13.33 -23.67
CA ASP A 267 -9.89 -14.57 -24.14
C ASP A 267 -10.04 -15.58 -22.99
N PRO A 268 -11.21 -15.62 -22.30
CA PRO A 268 -12.17 -14.53 -22.20
C PRO A 268 -11.66 -13.40 -21.28
N PRO A 269 -12.20 -12.17 -21.33
CA PRO A 269 -11.80 -11.14 -20.38
C PRO A 269 -12.22 -11.49 -18.95
N VAL A 270 -11.49 -10.96 -17.96
CA VAL A 270 -11.93 -11.03 -16.56
C VAL A 270 -13.13 -10.11 -16.39
N ARG A 271 -14.30 -10.69 -16.11
CA ARG A 271 -15.58 -9.97 -15.92
C ARG A 271 -16.00 -9.92 -14.46
N MET A 272 -15.60 -10.93 -13.68
CA MET A 272 -15.89 -10.97 -12.24
C MET A 272 -14.62 -11.20 -11.44
N ILE A 273 -14.45 -10.49 -10.32
CA ILE A 273 -13.37 -10.72 -9.36
C ILE A 273 -13.97 -11.07 -8.00
N PHE A 274 -13.54 -12.17 -7.41
CA PHE A 274 -13.89 -12.56 -6.05
C PHE A 274 -12.63 -12.53 -5.18
N VAL A 275 -12.59 -11.64 -4.18
CA VAL A 275 -11.43 -11.43 -3.30
C VAL A 275 -11.73 -11.98 -1.90
N THR A 276 -10.79 -12.77 -1.35
CA THR A 276 -10.81 -13.32 0.02
C THR A 276 -9.43 -13.22 0.65
N ALA A 277 -9.36 -13.04 1.98
CA ALA A 277 -8.12 -13.00 2.76
C ALA A 277 -7.03 -12.07 2.19
N ALA A 278 -7.44 -10.94 1.60
CA ALA A 278 -6.54 -10.04 0.88
C ALA A 278 -7.06 -8.60 0.78
N ASN A 279 -6.13 -7.64 0.78
CA ASN A 279 -6.38 -6.27 0.33
C ASN A 279 -5.44 -5.94 -0.86
N PRO A 280 -5.74 -6.45 -2.08
CA PRO A 280 -4.89 -6.27 -3.27
C PRO A 280 -4.60 -4.80 -3.59
N LEU A 281 -5.60 -3.91 -3.44
CA LEU A 281 -5.44 -2.49 -3.79
C LEU A 281 -4.53 -1.73 -2.81
N CYS A 282 -4.29 -2.27 -1.61
CA CYS A 282 -3.25 -1.76 -0.71
C CYS A 282 -1.91 -2.44 -0.97
N MET A 283 -1.90 -3.77 -1.15
CA MET A 283 -0.68 -4.57 -1.00
C MET A 283 0.06 -4.89 -2.30
N ALA A 284 -0.62 -5.00 -3.43
CA ALA A 284 0.04 -5.33 -4.70
C ALA A 284 0.81 -4.11 -5.28
N PRO A 285 1.91 -4.34 -6.02
CA PRO A 285 2.66 -3.26 -6.67
C PRO A 285 1.83 -2.60 -7.78
N ASN A 286 2.25 -1.40 -8.20
CA ASN A 286 1.62 -0.61 -9.25
C ASN A 286 0.11 -0.46 -9.04
N THR A 287 -0.25 0.04 -7.85
CA THR A 287 -1.64 0.20 -7.41
C THR A 287 -2.51 0.93 -8.44
N GLY A 288 -1.96 1.90 -9.18
CA GLY A 288 -2.69 2.62 -10.24
C GLY A 288 -3.15 1.71 -11.38
N THR A 289 -2.28 0.82 -11.87
CA THR A 289 -2.63 -0.17 -12.91
C THR A 289 -3.65 -1.18 -12.39
N LEU A 290 -3.48 -1.63 -11.15
CA LEU A 290 -4.42 -2.57 -10.53
C LEU A 290 -5.82 -1.95 -10.31
N ALA A 291 -5.89 -0.69 -9.89
CA ALA A 291 -7.15 0.04 -9.76
C ALA A 291 -7.89 0.13 -11.10
N ARG A 292 -7.18 0.43 -12.20
CA ARG A 292 -7.75 0.42 -13.55
C ARG A 292 -8.27 -0.97 -13.94
N ALA A 293 -7.52 -2.01 -13.60
CA ALA A 293 -7.93 -3.40 -13.85
C ALA A 293 -9.21 -3.78 -13.10
N PHE A 294 -9.33 -3.41 -11.82
CA PHE A 294 -10.53 -3.68 -11.01
C PHE A 294 -11.77 -2.92 -11.53
N ARG A 295 -11.61 -1.67 -12.01
CA ARG A 295 -12.73 -0.90 -12.60
C ARG A 295 -13.30 -1.51 -13.88
N ARG A 296 -12.50 -2.32 -14.60
CA ARG A 296 -12.95 -3.00 -15.83
C ARG A 296 -13.83 -4.22 -15.53
N ALA A 297 -13.72 -4.81 -14.34
CA ALA A 297 -14.56 -5.93 -13.95
C ALA A 297 -16.01 -5.47 -13.81
N GLU A 298 -16.93 -6.21 -14.40
CA GLU A 298 -18.37 -5.95 -14.33
C GLU A 298 -18.95 -6.22 -12.94
N PHE A 299 -18.29 -7.08 -12.16
CA PHE A 299 -18.74 -7.44 -10.83
C PHE A 299 -17.57 -7.81 -9.91
N VAL A 300 -17.54 -7.23 -8.72
CA VAL A 300 -16.46 -7.46 -7.74
C VAL A 300 -17.10 -7.81 -6.41
N VAL A 301 -16.75 -8.98 -5.88
CA VAL A 301 -17.14 -9.44 -4.55
C VAL A 301 -15.91 -9.42 -3.67
N TYR A 302 -16.02 -8.77 -2.52
CA TYR A 302 -14.94 -8.69 -1.54
C TYR A 302 -15.39 -9.23 -0.18
N SER A 303 -14.68 -10.24 0.33
CA SER A 303 -14.79 -10.75 1.69
C SER A 303 -13.67 -10.20 2.56
N GLY A 304 -14.01 -9.47 3.62
CA GLY A 304 -13.02 -8.85 4.51
C GLY A 304 -13.61 -8.38 5.84
N HIS A 305 -12.74 -7.88 6.73
CA HIS A 305 -13.12 -7.40 8.06
C HIS A 305 -13.60 -5.94 8.07
N THR A 306 -13.00 -5.11 7.21
CA THR A 306 -13.19 -3.66 7.20
C THR A 306 -13.37 -3.11 5.79
N LEU A 307 -13.96 -1.92 5.67
CA LEU A 307 -14.09 -1.21 4.40
C LEU A 307 -12.75 -0.55 4.00
N ASP A 308 -11.78 -1.37 3.60
CA ASP A 308 -10.43 -1.01 3.17
C ASP A 308 -10.32 -0.64 1.67
N ASP A 309 -9.12 -0.39 1.16
CA ASP A 309 -8.91 0.06 -0.23
C ASP A 309 -9.58 -0.83 -1.28
N THR A 310 -9.66 -2.15 -1.05
CA THR A 310 -10.28 -3.07 -2.00
C THR A 310 -11.81 -2.96 -1.96
N SER A 311 -12.40 -2.61 -0.81
CA SER A 311 -13.84 -2.44 -0.67
C SER A 311 -14.40 -1.31 -1.54
N ASP A 312 -13.61 -0.28 -1.85
CA ASP A 312 -14.05 0.86 -2.67
C ASP A 312 -14.31 0.45 -4.12
N TYR A 313 -13.82 -0.72 -4.54
CA TYR A 313 -14.04 -1.30 -5.87
C TYR A 313 -15.06 -2.46 -5.84
N ALA A 314 -15.55 -2.83 -4.64
CA ALA A 314 -16.47 -3.95 -4.48
C ALA A 314 -17.91 -3.53 -4.77
N HIS A 315 -18.60 -4.34 -5.57
CA HIS A 315 -20.05 -4.24 -5.77
C HIS A 315 -20.80 -4.92 -4.62
N VAL A 316 -20.20 -5.96 -4.03
CA VAL A 316 -20.70 -6.66 -2.85
C VAL A 316 -19.57 -6.80 -1.84
N PHE A 317 -19.80 -6.29 -0.64
CA PHE A 317 -18.95 -6.54 0.53
C PHE A 317 -19.58 -7.61 1.41
N LEU A 318 -18.82 -8.66 1.71
CA LEU A 318 -19.20 -9.76 2.58
C LEU A 318 -18.41 -9.67 3.89
N PRO A 319 -19.04 -9.36 5.03
CA PRO A 319 -18.32 -9.25 6.30
C PRO A 319 -17.85 -10.63 6.76
N ALA A 320 -16.53 -10.81 6.83
CA ALA A 320 -15.89 -12.03 7.29
C ALA A 320 -15.76 -12.05 8.82
N THR A 321 -15.82 -13.24 9.41
CA THR A 321 -15.38 -13.44 10.79
C THR A 321 -13.87 -13.26 10.90
N THR A 322 -13.43 -12.77 12.05
CA THR A 322 -12.05 -12.82 12.52
C THR A 322 -11.74 -14.18 13.13
N PHE A 323 -10.46 -14.49 13.32
CA PHE A 323 -10.01 -15.72 14.00
C PHE A 323 -10.56 -15.89 15.43
N LEU A 324 -11.09 -14.83 16.06
CA LEU A 324 -11.71 -14.87 17.39
C LEU A 324 -13.14 -15.44 17.36
N GLU A 325 -13.74 -15.57 16.18
CA GLU A 325 -15.16 -15.89 15.99
C GLU A 325 -15.38 -17.26 15.31
N GLU A 326 -14.32 -17.92 14.85
CA GLU A 326 -14.41 -19.15 14.06
C GLU A 326 -13.65 -20.35 14.65
N THR A 327 -13.99 -21.54 14.15
CA THR A 327 -13.31 -22.80 14.48
C THR A 327 -12.49 -23.25 13.28
N ASP A 328 -11.20 -23.48 13.48
CA ASP A 328 -10.31 -23.98 12.43
C ASP A 328 -9.02 -24.58 13.04
N VAL A 329 -8.04 -24.89 12.19
CA VAL A 329 -6.70 -25.32 12.56
C VAL A 329 -5.69 -24.40 11.87
N MET A 330 -4.67 -23.97 12.61
CA MET A 330 -3.61 -23.08 12.10
C MET A 330 -2.22 -23.69 12.30
N ALA A 331 -1.37 -23.52 11.29
CA ALA A 331 0.05 -23.81 11.34
C ALA A 331 0.85 -22.50 11.36
N SER A 332 2.16 -22.59 11.50
CA SER A 332 3.03 -21.42 11.67
C SER A 332 4.14 -21.39 10.62
N TYR A 333 4.47 -20.19 10.14
CA TYR A 333 5.68 -19.97 9.33
C TYR A 333 6.96 -19.96 10.16
N GLY A 334 6.83 -19.84 11.49
CA GLY A 334 7.95 -19.66 12.41
C GLY A 334 8.36 -20.93 13.15
N HIS A 335 7.52 -21.96 13.20
CA HIS A 335 7.78 -23.22 13.92
C HIS A 335 6.89 -24.38 13.39
N ASN A 336 7.25 -25.61 13.73
CA ASN A 336 6.58 -26.88 13.38
C ASN A 336 5.41 -27.27 14.30
N TYR A 337 4.69 -26.29 14.87
CA TYR A 337 3.49 -26.59 15.67
C TYR A 337 2.24 -26.23 14.88
N VAL A 338 1.23 -27.09 15.00
CA VAL A 338 -0.14 -26.86 14.56
C VAL A 338 -1.03 -26.73 15.79
N GLY A 339 -2.02 -25.86 15.74
CA GLY A 339 -2.89 -25.59 16.88
C GLY A 339 -4.31 -25.29 16.48
N PRO A 340 -5.24 -25.38 17.44
CA PRO A 340 -6.65 -25.06 17.20
C PRO A 340 -6.86 -23.55 17.13
N VAL A 341 -7.72 -23.12 16.23
CA VAL A 341 -8.42 -21.84 16.27
C VAL A 341 -9.78 -22.14 16.90
N ASN A 342 -10.01 -21.60 18.10
CA ASN A 342 -11.25 -21.79 18.85
C ASN A 342 -11.96 -20.44 18.98
N PRO A 343 -13.29 -20.38 18.80
CA PRO A 343 -14.03 -19.14 18.92
C PRO A 343 -13.97 -18.63 20.36
N ALA A 344 -13.40 -17.45 20.56
CA ALA A 344 -13.39 -16.74 21.82
C ALA A 344 -14.70 -15.95 22.04
N ILE A 345 -15.35 -15.56 20.95
CA ILE A 345 -16.63 -14.86 20.94
C ILE A 345 -17.54 -15.44 19.84
N LEU A 346 -18.83 -15.11 19.91
CA LEU A 346 -19.75 -15.40 18.79
C LEU A 346 -19.51 -14.41 17.64
N PRO A 347 -19.79 -14.81 16.37
CA PRO A 347 -19.75 -13.90 15.24
C PRO A 347 -20.56 -12.63 15.49
N VAL A 348 -19.95 -11.47 15.25
CA VAL A 348 -20.55 -10.16 15.46
C VAL A 348 -21.47 -9.80 14.30
N GLY A 349 -22.68 -9.31 14.62
CA GLY A 349 -23.63 -8.84 13.61
C GLY A 349 -24.06 -9.95 12.65
N ARG A 350 -23.67 -9.83 11.38
CA ARG A 350 -23.97 -10.81 10.32
C ARG A 350 -22.70 -11.42 9.70
N CYS A 351 -21.56 -11.30 10.40
CA CYS A 351 -20.31 -11.89 9.95
C CYS A 351 -20.44 -13.42 9.80
N LYS A 352 -19.78 -13.98 8.80
CA LYS A 352 -19.66 -15.43 8.58
C LYS A 352 -18.22 -15.76 8.23
N SER A 353 -17.77 -16.96 8.59
CA SER A 353 -16.49 -17.45 8.04
C SER A 353 -16.62 -17.67 6.55
N GLU A 354 -15.52 -17.49 5.82
CA GLU A 354 -15.49 -17.71 4.38
C GLU A 354 -15.93 -19.14 4.03
N PHE A 355 -15.56 -20.13 4.84
CA PHE A 355 -16.07 -21.50 4.70
C PHE A 355 -17.60 -21.52 4.73
N ARG A 356 -18.25 -20.87 5.71
CA ARG A 356 -19.71 -20.79 5.80
C ARG A 356 -20.32 -20.01 4.63
N MET A 357 -19.65 -18.97 4.12
CA MET A 357 -20.09 -18.25 2.92
C MET A 357 -20.11 -19.19 1.71
N PHE A 358 -19.03 -19.90 1.43
CA PHE A 358 -18.94 -20.85 0.31
C PHE A 358 -19.86 -22.06 0.52
N TYR A 359 -20.06 -22.53 1.75
CA TYR A 359 -21.01 -23.59 2.07
C TYR A 359 -22.45 -23.20 1.67
N GLU A 360 -22.87 -21.97 1.98
CA GLU A 360 -24.18 -21.45 1.58
C GLU A 360 -24.29 -21.18 0.08
N LEU A 361 -23.20 -20.70 -0.54
CA LEU A 361 -23.15 -20.45 -1.97
C LEU A 361 -23.22 -21.77 -2.77
N ALA A 362 -22.55 -22.82 -2.31
CA ALA A 362 -22.53 -24.15 -2.94
C ALA A 362 -23.92 -24.78 -3.08
N ALA A 363 -24.88 -24.46 -2.20
CA ALA A 363 -26.26 -24.96 -2.33
C ALA A 363 -26.96 -24.51 -3.62
N ARG A 364 -26.41 -23.52 -4.32
CA ARG A 364 -26.97 -23.01 -5.58
C ARG A 364 -26.41 -23.74 -6.81
N PHE A 365 -25.54 -24.73 -6.62
CA PHE A 365 -24.84 -25.42 -7.71
C PHE A 365 -25.00 -26.94 -7.67
N PRO A 366 -24.87 -27.64 -8.81
CA PRO A 366 -24.98 -29.11 -8.87
C PRO A 366 -23.95 -29.87 -8.04
N PHE A 367 -22.83 -29.23 -7.68
CA PHE A 367 -21.78 -29.83 -6.85
C PHE A 367 -22.04 -29.64 -5.33
N ALA A 368 -23.24 -29.22 -4.92
CA ALA A 368 -23.61 -28.97 -3.53
C ALA A 368 -23.16 -30.10 -2.58
N ASP A 369 -23.47 -31.36 -2.91
CA ASP A 369 -23.13 -32.52 -2.07
C ASP A 369 -21.61 -32.77 -1.96
N ALA A 370 -20.85 -32.35 -2.97
CA ALA A 370 -19.39 -32.44 -2.95
C ALA A 370 -18.76 -31.44 -1.96
N PHE A 371 -19.36 -30.25 -1.79
CA PHE A 371 -18.82 -29.20 -0.93
C PHE A 371 -19.47 -29.12 0.46
N ARG A 372 -20.79 -29.31 0.56
CA ARG A 372 -21.60 -29.07 1.76
C ARG A 372 -21.51 -30.20 2.78
N LYS A 373 -20.33 -30.34 3.37
CA LYS A 373 -20.03 -31.20 4.51
C LYS A 373 -19.87 -30.34 5.77
N SER A 374 -19.95 -30.95 6.95
CA SER A 374 -19.70 -30.22 8.20
C SER A 374 -18.25 -29.73 8.26
N GLU A 375 -18.00 -28.69 9.07
CA GLU A 375 -16.65 -28.21 9.36
C GLU A 375 -15.78 -29.34 9.92
N GLU A 376 -16.36 -30.16 10.80
CA GLU A 376 -15.71 -31.32 11.39
C GLU A 376 -15.28 -32.35 10.34
N GLU A 377 -16.17 -32.74 9.42
CA GLU A 377 -15.82 -33.70 8.36
C GLU A 377 -14.71 -33.16 7.45
N TRP A 378 -14.73 -31.86 7.15
CA TRP A 378 -13.68 -31.25 6.35
C TRP A 378 -12.34 -31.17 7.08
N LEU A 379 -12.35 -30.76 8.35
CA LEU A 379 -11.14 -30.71 9.17
C LEU A 379 -10.53 -32.10 9.36
N GLU A 380 -11.34 -33.15 9.51
CA GLU A 380 -10.84 -34.54 9.57
C GLU A 380 -10.12 -34.97 8.28
N LYS A 381 -10.56 -34.50 7.13
CA LYS A 381 -9.92 -34.77 5.83
C LYS A 381 -8.66 -33.94 5.65
N LEU A 382 -8.76 -32.62 5.88
CA LEU A 382 -7.64 -31.69 5.73
C LEU A 382 -6.50 -32.01 6.70
N CYS A 383 -6.83 -32.42 7.93
CA CYS A 383 -5.84 -32.78 8.95
C CYS A 383 -5.45 -34.28 8.90
N ALA A 384 -5.79 -35.01 7.83
CA ALA A 384 -5.37 -36.39 7.67
C ALA A 384 -3.85 -36.60 7.84
N PRO A 385 -2.97 -35.77 7.24
CA PRO A 385 -1.52 -35.90 7.46
C PRO A 385 -1.10 -35.70 8.93
N ILE A 386 -1.79 -34.83 9.68
CA ILE A 386 -1.54 -34.59 11.10
C ILE A 386 -1.99 -35.79 11.94
N ARG A 387 -3.14 -36.39 11.60
CA ARG A 387 -3.64 -37.61 12.23
C ARG A 387 -2.72 -38.80 11.98
N ASP A 388 -2.16 -38.91 10.78
CA ASP A 388 -1.24 -39.98 10.42
C ASP A 388 0.10 -39.87 11.21
N GLN A 389 0.41 -38.68 11.73
CA GLN A 389 1.51 -38.45 12.70
C GLN A 389 1.09 -38.67 14.17
N GLY A 390 -0.14 -39.10 14.44
CA GLY A 390 -0.61 -39.48 15.77
C GLY A 390 -1.44 -38.43 16.53
N CYS A 391 -1.91 -37.35 15.87
CA CYS A 391 -2.78 -36.37 16.51
C CYS A 391 -4.15 -36.27 15.81
N ASP A 392 -5.18 -36.82 16.46
CA ASP A 392 -6.56 -36.68 15.98
C ASP A 392 -7.12 -35.26 16.22
N LEU A 393 -8.20 -34.93 15.51
CA LEU A 393 -8.83 -33.61 15.60
C LEU A 393 -9.31 -33.30 17.03
N ALA A 394 -9.79 -34.30 17.78
CA ALA A 394 -10.22 -34.13 19.16
C ALA A 394 -9.06 -33.71 20.09
N SER A 395 -7.87 -34.26 19.89
CA SER A 395 -6.66 -33.89 20.62
C SER A 395 -6.15 -32.53 20.21
N LEU A 396 -6.15 -32.22 18.92
CA LEU A 396 -5.74 -30.91 18.41
C LEU A 396 -6.64 -29.78 18.92
N ARG A 397 -7.94 -30.02 19.10
CA ARG A 397 -8.86 -29.05 19.74
C ARG A 397 -8.49 -28.71 21.19
N ARG A 398 -7.83 -29.61 21.91
CA ARG A 398 -7.43 -29.40 23.32
C ARG A 398 -6.10 -28.67 23.47
N GLY A 399 -5.25 -28.66 22.45
CA GLY A 399 -3.94 -28.02 22.52
C GLY A 399 -3.10 -28.20 21.26
N PRO A 400 -1.96 -27.49 21.19
CA PRO A 400 -1.08 -27.56 20.04
C PRO A 400 -0.41 -28.92 19.93
N PHE A 401 -0.18 -29.36 18.70
CA PHE A 401 0.58 -30.56 18.37
C PHE A 401 1.85 -30.18 17.62
N ARG A 402 2.95 -30.85 17.94
CA ARG A 402 4.23 -30.66 17.27
C ARG A 402 4.36 -31.71 16.17
N LEU A 403 4.51 -31.25 14.94
CA LEU A 403 4.70 -32.13 13.79
C LEU A 403 6.06 -32.84 13.87
N ASP A 404 6.11 -34.03 13.27
CA ASP A 404 7.37 -34.72 13.03
C ASP A 404 8.14 -33.99 11.94
N ALA A 405 9.04 -33.11 12.37
CA ALA A 405 9.93 -32.33 11.52
C ALA A 405 11.35 -32.38 12.12
N PRO A 406 12.40 -32.38 11.28
CA PRO A 406 13.76 -32.56 11.76
C PRO A 406 14.19 -31.42 12.67
N MET A 407 14.78 -31.75 13.82
CA MET A 407 15.45 -30.77 14.69
C MET A 407 16.64 -30.13 13.96
N VAL A 408 17.41 -30.96 13.26
CA VAL A 408 18.57 -30.59 12.45
C VAL A 408 18.37 -31.17 11.05
N PRO A 409 17.98 -30.37 10.05
CA PRO A 409 17.84 -30.84 8.68
C PRO A 409 19.20 -31.22 8.08
N TYR A 410 19.19 -32.19 7.16
CA TYR A 410 20.37 -32.68 6.44
C TYR A 410 21.52 -33.16 7.35
N ALA A 411 21.20 -33.70 8.53
CA ALA A 411 22.21 -34.22 9.47
C ALA A 411 23.04 -35.38 8.89
N ASP A 412 22.46 -36.14 7.97
CA ASP A 412 23.09 -37.21 7.19
C ASP A 412 23.83 -36.72 5.93
N LYS A 413 23.80 -35.40 5.67
CA LYS A 413 24.33 -34.75 4.45
C LYS A 413 23.71 -35.28 3.15
N VAL A 414 22.48 -35.79 3.22
CA VAL A 414 21.69 -36.16 2.05
C VAL A 414 20.68 -35.04 1.77
N PHE A 415 20.69 -34.56 0.54
CA PHE A 415 19.83 -33.47 0.11
C PHE A 415 18.77 -33.99 -0.86
N PRO A 416 17.52 -33.52 -0.81
CA PRO A 416 16.46 -33.86 -1.76
C PRO A 416 16.68 -33.24 -3.16
N THR A 417 17.92 -33.22 -3.64
CA THR A 417 18.33 -32.84 -4.98
C THR A 417 18.47 -34.09 -5.86
N PRO A 418 18.45 -33.96 -7.20
CA PRO A 418 18.68 -35.11 -8.09
C PRO A 418 20.00 -35.85 -7.86
N SER A 419 21.03 -35.18 -7.33
CA SER A 419 22.34 -35.76 -7.02
C SER A 419 22.46 -36.34 -5.61
N GLY A 420 21.48 -36.09 -4.72
CA GLY A 420 21.59 -36.37 -3.29
C GLY A 420 22.55 -35.44 -2.54
N LYS A 421 23.14 -34.43 -3.21
CA LYS A 421 24.20 -33.55 -2.72
C LYS A 421 23.78 -32.07 -2.77
N PHE A 422 24.42 -31.24 -1.95
CA PHE A 422 24.28 -29.78 -2.00
C PHE A 422 24.74 -29.24 -3.37
N GLN A 423 24.01 -28.29 -3.96
CA GLN A 423 24.34 -27.72 -5.26
C GLN A 423 24.85 -26.29 -5.12
N PHE A 424 26.16 -26.08 -5.31
CA PHE A 424 26.70 -24.72 -5.39
C PHE A 424 26.21 -23.99 -6.65
N MET A 425 26.13 -22.66 -6.59
CA MET A 425 25.90 -21.85 -7.79
C MET A 425 27.07 -21.98 -8.75
N THR A 426 26.77 -22.20 -10.03
CA THR A 426 27.77 -22.46 -11.09
C THR A 426 27.93 -21.31 -12.07
N ALA A 427 27.09 -20.28 -11.98
CA ALA A 427 27.19 -19.07 -12.77
C ALA A 427 26.78 -17.85 -11.93
N PHE A 428 27.44 -16.72 -12.17
CA PHE A 428 27.10 -15.42 -11.61
C PHE A 428 27.62 -14.33 -12.55
N ASP A 429 26.74 -13.47 -13.03
CA ASP A 429 27.08 -12.27 -13.81
C ASP A 429 26.88 -11.02 -12.93
N PRO A 430 27.92 -10.21 -12.67
CA PRO A 430 27.79 -8.95 -11.96
C PRO A 430 26.74 -7.99 -12.54
N ALA A 431 26.46 -8.08 -13.85
CA ALA A 431 25.43 -7.27 -14.51
C ALA A 431 24.01 -7.56 -14.00
N ASP A 432 23.79 -8.71 -13.35
CA ASP A 432 22.50 -9.06 -12.74
C ASP A 432 22.22 -8.24 -11.47
N ILE A 433 23.22 -7.57 -10.91
CA ILE A 433 23.04 -6.67 -9.75
C ILE A 433 23.05 -5.22 -10.26
N PRO A 434 21.89 -4.54 -10.31
CA PRO A 434 21.78 -3.24 -10.96
C PRO A 434 22.62 -2.16 -10.26
N ASP A 435 23.24 -1.31 -11.07
CA ASP A 435 23.92 -0.12 -10.61
C ASP A 435 22.94 0.91 -10.02
N PRO A 436 23.42 1.81 -9.15
CA PRO A 436 22.61 2.93 -8.65
C PRO A 436 22.08 3.80 -9.79
N ASP A 437 20.82 4.22 -9.67
CA ASP A 437 20.19 5.17 -10.59
C ASP A 437 20.40 6.61 -10.09
N PRO A 438 21.09 7.48 -10.83
CA PRO A 438 21.33 8.86 -10.40
C PRO A 438 20.05 9.72 -10.35
N ASP A 439 19.03 9.39 -11.15
CA ASP A 439 17.76 10.13 -11.18
C ASP A 439 16.86 9.75 -9.98
N TYR A 440 17.02 8.51 -9.50
CA TYR A 440 16.32 7.94 -8.34
C TYR A 440 17.33 7.33 -7.34
N PRO A 441 18.07 8.18 -6.59
CA PRO A 441 19.26 7.77 -5.86
C PRO A 441 19.02 6.88 -4.63
N TYR A 442 17.78 6.76 -4.16
CA TYR A 442 17.45 6.02 -2.95
C TYR A 442 16.77 4.70 -3.26
N GLN A 443 17.30 3.59 -2.72
CA GLN A 443 16.56 2.34 -2.68
C GLN A 443 15.42 2.45 -1.66
N PHE A 444 14.19 2.20 -2.07
CA PHE A 444 13.02 2.32 -1.22
C PHE A 444 12.69 1.01 -0.52
N LEU A 445 12.90 0.95 0.78
CA LEU A 445 12.66 -0.22 1.61
C LEU A 445 11.35 -0.07 2.37
N THR A 446 10.31 -0.75 1.88
CA THR A 446 9.01 -0.87 2.57
C THR A 446 9.05 -2.04 3.57
N ILE A 447 9.47 -1.75 4.80
CA ILE A 447 9.70 -2.76 5.84
C ILE A 447 8.41 -3.15 6.56
N ALA A 448 8.43 -4.30 7.23
CA ALA A 448 7.32 -4.71 8.08
C ALA A 448 7.22 -3.80 9.33
N PRO A 449 6.04 -3.23 9.62
CA PRO A 449 5.82 -2.42 10.81
C PRO A 449 5.88 -3.29 12.07
N HIS A 450 5.99 -2.63 13.23
CA HIS A 450 5.96 -3.33 14.53
C HIS A 450 4.56 -3.44 15.13
N GLY A 451 3.69 -2.46 14.89
CA GLY A 451 2.40 -2.34 15.58
C GLY A 451 1.22 -3.01 14.89
N TYR A 452 1.38 -3.41 13.62
CA TYR A 452 0.32 -3.98 12.81
C TYR A 452 0.90 -4.92 11.74
N ILE A 453 0.04 -5.73 11.12
CA ILE A 453 0.43 -6.71 10.10
C ILE A 453 -0.12 -6.25 8.76
N CYS A 454 0.76 -5.97 7.80
CA CYS A 454 0.36 -5.55 6.44
C CYS A 454 -0.69 -4.44 6.49
N SER A 455 -1.86 -4.66 5.88
CA SER A 455 -2.97 -3.71 5.80
C SER A 455 -4.04 -3.89 6.88
N GLU A 456 -3.83 -4.73 7.90
CA GLU A 456 -4.79 -4.98 8.99
C GLU A 456 -4.83 -3.79 9.95
N ARG A 457 -5.58 -2.76 9.57
CA ARG A 457 -5.74 -1.48 10.25
C ARG A 457 -7.16 -0.97 10.04
N THR A 458 -7.53 0.10 10.73
CA THR A 458 -8.72 0.89 10.44
C THR A 458 -8.33 2.28 9.91
N MET A 459 -9.28 3.04 9.36
CA MET A 459 -9.03 4.43 8.96
C MET A 459 -8.45 5.28 10.10
N ALA A 460 -8.93 5.07 11.34
CA ALA A 460 -8.51 5.85 12.50
C ALA A 460 -7.08 5.53 12.96
N ASP A 461 -6.53 4.37 12.58
CA ASP A 461 -5.17 3.98 12.94
C ASP A 461 -4.12 4.69 12.07
N HIS A 462 -4.52 5.35 10.98
CA HIS A 462 -3.62 6.02 10.06
C HIS A 462 -3.36 7.46 10.50
N GLU A 463 -2.08 7.82 10.62
CA GLU A 463 -1.66 9.22 10.68
C GLU A 463 -2.05 9.96 9.39
N PRO A 464 -2.02 11.30 9.34
CA PRO A 464 -2.36 12.03 8.11
C PRO A 464 -1.50 11.69 6.89
N LEU A 465 -0.23 11.33 7.09
CA LEU A 465 0.71 10.95 6.04
C LEU A 465 1.62 9.80 6.51
N PRO A 466 2.10 8.95 5.60
CA PRO A 466 3.10 7.95 5.92
C PRO A 466 4.41 8.62 6.34
N VAL A 467 5.18 7.95 7.20
CA VAL A 467 6.50 8.42 7.61
C VAL A 467 7.57 7.75 6.73
N VAL A 468 8.48 8.56 6.19
CA VAL A 468 9.67 8.10 5.47
C VAL A 468 10.92 8.52 6.22
N ARG A 469 11.89 7.61 6.33
CA ARG A 469 13.15 7.81 7.04
C ARG A 469 14.29 7.90 6.04
N LEU A 470 15.08 8.95 6.18
CA LEU A 470 16.24 9.25 5.33
C LEU A 470 17.46 9.51 6.21
N ALA A 471 18.66 9.24 5.71
CA ALA A 471 19.88 9.62 6.40
C ALA A 471 19.92 11.12 6.71
N GLY A 472 20.32 11.48 7.93
CA GLY A 472 20.42 12.88 8.34
C GLY A 472 21.34 13.72 7.44
N SER A 473 22.43 13.13 6.93
CA SER A 473 23.32 13.81 5.97
C SER A 473 22.63 14.13 4.63
N GLU A 474 21.74 13.25 4.18
CA GLU A 474 21.00 13.45 2.94
C GLU A 474 19.87 14.46 3.10
N ALA A 475 19.18 14.46 4.25
CA ALA A 475 18.22 15.51 4.57
C ALA A 475 18.89 16.91 4.52
N VAL A 476 20.09 17.05 5.11
CA VAL A 476 20.89 18.28 5.05
C VAL A 476 21.28 18.62 3.60
N ARG A 477 21.76 17.63 2.83
CA ARG A 477 22.15 17.82 1.42
C ARG A 477 20.99 18.32 0.56
N LEU A 478 19.77 17.86 0.83
CA LEU A 478 18.55 18.26 0.14
C LEU A 478 17.90 19.53 0.71
N GLY A 479 18.42 20.09 1.81
CA GLY A 479 17.84 21.26 2.48
C GLY A 479 16.50 20.98 3.19
N LEU A 480 16.24 19.72 3.54
CA LEU A 480 15.00 19.26 4.18
C LEU A 480 15.13 19.20 5.70
N ALA A 481 14.08 19.61 6.41
CA ALA A 481 14.01 19.53 7.87
C ALA A 481 13.33 18.25 8.36
N ASP A 482 13.69 17.80 9.57
CA ASP A 482 12.95 16.73 10.24
C ASP A 482 11.49 17.16 10.48
N GLY A 483 10.54 16.28 10.17
CA GLY A 483 9.11 16.58 10.26
C GLY A 483 8.53 17.31 9.06
N GLU A 484 9.34 17.72 8.09
CA GLU A 484 8.86 18.36 6.87
C GLU A 484 8.05 17.40 6.00
N GLN A 485 7.03 17.92 5.32
CA GLN A 485 6.29 17.16 4.32
C GLN A 485 7.05 17.13 3.00
N VAL A 486 7.27 15.92 2.48
CA VAL A 486 8.02 15.67 1.25
C VAL A 486 7.15 14.96 0.23
N MET A 487 7.52 15.07 -1.04
CA MET A 487 7.06 14.18 -2.09
C MET A 487 8.14 13.13 -2.36
N VAL A 488 7.73 11.86 -2.33
CA VAL A 488 8.54 10.73 -2.76
C VAL A 488 8.10 10.35 -4.16
N GLU A 489 9.03 10.28 -5.10
CA GLU A 489 8.74 10.02 -6.50
C GLU A 489 9.51 8.81 -7.00
N SER A 490 8.88 8.04 -7.86
CA SER A 490 9.42 6.89 -8.59
C SER A 490 9.09 7.05 -10.09
N PRO A 491 9.61 6.19 -10.98
CA PRO A 491 9.21 6.19 -12.39
C PRO A 491 7.71 5.93 -12.64
N VAL A 492 6.99 5.32 -11.68
CA VAL A 492 5.61 4.86 -11.86
C VAL A 492 4.59 5.66 -11.04
N GLY A 493 5.04 6.59 -10.20
CA GLY A 493 4.14 7.41 -9.38
C GLY A 493 4.83 8.22 -8.29
N GLU A 494 4.02 8.99 -7.55
CA GLU A 494 4.45 9.82 -6.43
C GLU A 494 3.55 9.64 -5.19
N ALA A 495 4.10 9.84 -3.99
CA ALA A 495 3.38 9.78 -2.72
C ALA A 495 3.90 10.86 -1.75
N ALA A 496 2.97 11.55 -1.08
CA ALA A 496 3.32 12.48 -0.02
C ALA A 496 3.68 11.73 1.26
N ALA A 497 4.66 12.24 2.00
CA ALA A 497 5.10 11.64 3.26
C ALA A 497 5.62 12.71 4.24
N THR A 498 5.71 12.33 5.50
CA THR A 498 6.42 13.10 6.53
C THR A 498 7.85 12.57 6.65
N LEU A 499 8.85 13.44 6.51
CA LEU A 499 10.25 13.08 6.63
C LEU A 499 10.65 12.88 8.10
N ARG A 500 11.48 11.86 8.34
CA ARG A 500 12.28 11.68 9.55
C ARG A 500 13.75 11.56 9.18
N ALA A 501 14.58 12.44 9.71
CA ALA A 501 16.02 12.45 9.49
C ALA A 501 16.72 11.57 10.54
N GLU A 502 17.24 10.42 10.12
CA GLU A 502 17.84 9.41 11.00
C GLU A 502 19.38 9.51 10.99
N PRO A 503 20.02 9.84 12.14
CA PRO A 503 21.47 9.85 12.24
C PRO A 503 22.06 8.43 12.08
N GLY A 504 23.12 8.30 11.30
CA GLY A 504 23.84 7.03 11.12
C GLY A 504 23.14 6.00 10.23
N MET A 505 22.00 6.35 9.63
CA MET A 505 21.40 5.58 8.55
C MET A 505 22.22 5.77 7.27
N ARG A 506 22.36 4.71 6.46
CA ARG A 506 23.09 4.76 5.19
C ARG A 506 22.45 5.76 4.21
N PRO A 507 23.25 6.47 3.40
CA PRO A 507 22.76 7.59 2.59
C PRO A 507 22.00 7.18 1.32
N ASP A 508 22.08 5.92 0.89
CA ASP A 508 21.54 5.40 -0.37
C ASP A 508 20.17 4.72 -0.22
N ILE A 509 19.49 4.86 0.92
CA ILE A 509 18.18 4.24 1.16
C ILE A 509 17.15 5.23 1.69
N LEU A 510 15.87 4.95 1.41
CA LEU A 510 14.71 5.55 2.05
C LEU A 510 13.87 4.42 2.66
N VAL A 511 13.48 4.53 3.93
CA VAL A 511 12.74 3.46 4.64
C VAL A 511 11.35 3.93 5.02
N ALA A 512 10.34 3.10 4.79
CA ALA A 512 8.97 3.32 5.26
C ALA A 512 8.34 2.02 5.75
N ASP A 513 7.33 2.13 6.61
CA ASP A 513 6.52 0.97 7.00
C ASP A 513 5.50 0.65 5.87
N ARG A 514 5.36 -0.63 5.54
CA ARG A 514 4.41 -1.10 4.51
C ARG A 514 2.97 -1.20 5.06
N GLY A 515 1.99 -1.20 4.17
CA GLY A 515 0.61 -1.61 4.47
C GLY A 515 -0.33 -0.50 4.92
N GLY A 516 0.05 0.76 4.76
CA GLY A 516 -0.90 1.86 4.93
C GLY A 516 -1.86 1.99 3.75
N TRP A 517 -3.11 2.35 4.03
CA TRP A 517 -4.18 2.40 3.04
C TRP A 517 -4.03 3.57 2.07
N THR A 518 -4.34 3.34 0.81
CA THR A 518 -4.37 4.35 -0.27
C THR A 518 -5.38 5.43 0.04
N LYS A 519 -6.60 5.09 0.45
CA LYS A 519 -7.66 6.05 0.80
C LYS A 519 -7.32 6.90 2.03
N ALA A 520 -6.42 6.41 2.88
CA ALA A 520 -5.89 7.15 4.03
C ALA A 520 -4.66 8.01 3.67
N GLY A 521 -4.24 8.04 2.40
CA GLY A 521 -3.06 8.79 1.94
C GLY A 521 -1.73 8.05 2.11
N HIS A 522 -1.72 6.77 2.49
CA HIS A 522 -0.51 5.97 2.79
C HIS A 522 -0.17 4.92 1.72
N GLY A 523 -0.81 4.96 0.54
CA GLY A 523 -0.66 3.94 -0.51
C GLY A 523 0.71 3.95 -1.19
N LEU A 524 1.76 3.54 -0.50
CA LEU A 524 3.17 3.57 -0.95
C LEU A 524 3.45 2.61 -2.11
N ASN A 525 2.65 1.56 -2.30
CA ASN A 525 2.82 0.62 -3.42
C ASN A 525 2.48 1.23 -4.79
N ARG A 526 1.96 2.47 -4.85
CA ARG A 526 1.90 3.28 -6.09
C ARG A 526 3.28 3.68 -6.62
N LEU A 527 4.31 3.65 -5.75
CA LEU A 527 5.70 3.91 -6.12
C LEU A 527 6.40 2.66 -6.65
N THR A 528 5.85 1.48 -6.39
CA THR A 528 6.50 0.20 -6.68
C THR A 528 6.11 -0.27 -8.07
N ARG A 529 7.09 -0.47 -8.94
CA ARG A 529 6.90 -1.11 -10.25
C ARG A 529 6.43 -2.55 -10.07
N ASP A 530 5.50 -2.97 -10.89
CA ASP A 530 5.09 -4.35 -11.00
C ASP A 530 6.12 -5.15 -11.82
N MET A 531 6.66 -6.19 -11.21
CA MET A 531 7.63 -7.10 -11.83
C MET A 531 7.74 -8.37 -10.99
N ALA A 532 8.26 -9.44 -11.59
CA ALA A 532 8.49 -10.71 -10.90
C ALA A 532 9.99 -10.96 -10.69
N SER A 533 10.35 -11.67 -9.63
CA SER A 533 11.71 -12.17 -9.47
C SER A 533 12.04 -13.25 -10.49
N THR A 534 13.30 -13.30 -10.92
CA THR A 534 13.82 -14.26 -11.90
C THR A 534 13.60 -15.71 -11.47
N VAL A 535 13.71 -15.97 -10.16
CA VAL A 535 13.46 -17.28 -9.55
C VAL A 535 12.31 -17.16 -8.55
N GLY A 536 11.37 -18.11 -8.59
CA GLY A 536 10.30 -18.24 -7.60
C GLY A 536 9.06 -17.36 -7.78
N ASN A 537 9.00 -16.53 -8.84
CA ASN A 537 7.82 -15.71 -9.17
C ASN A 537 7.33 -14.84 -7.98
N GLY A 538 8.26 -14.31 -7.18
CA GLY A 538 7.96 -13.38 -6.08
C GLY A 538 7.92 -11.93 -6.54
N THR A 539 7.61 -11.01 -5.63
CA THR A 539 7.50 -9.56 -5.91
C THR A 539 8.71 -8.78 -5.37
N PRO A 540 9.55 -8.21 -6.25
CA PRO A 540 10.73 -7.42 -5.88
C PRO A 540 10.42 -6.00 -5.38
N TYR A 541 9.76 -5.85 -4.22
CA TYR A 541 9.43 -4.51 -3.69
C TYR A 541 10.65 -3.60 -3.50
N TYR A 542 11.81 -4.17 -3.17
CA TYR A 542 13.05 -3.43 -2.92
C TYR A 542 13.85 -3.20 -4.19
N GLU A 543 13.30 -3.46 -5.38
CA GLU A 543 13.79 -2.87 -6.65
C GLU A 543 13.27 -1.44 -6.85
N THR A 544 12.34 -0.99 -6.01
CA THR A 544 11.81 0.37 -6.08
C THR A 544 12.91 1.39 -5.80
N ARG A 545 13.19 2.25 -6.77
CA ARG A 545 14.08 3.41 -6.62
C ARG A 545 13.26 4.69 -6.57
N VAL A 546 13.66 5.61 -5.70
CA VAL A 546 12.95 6.86 -5.47
C VAL A 546 13.88 8.06 -5.34
N ARG A 547 13.32 9.25 -5.54
CA ARG A 547 13.89 10.53 -5.14
C ARG A 547 12.95 11.25 -4.18
N VAL A 548 13.50 12.15 -3.37
CA VAL A 548 12.74 12.93 -2.37
C VAL A 548 12.90 14.40 -2.68
N ARG A 549 11.79 15.14 -2.66
CA ARG A 549 11.76 16.60 -2.81
C ARG A 549 10.80 17.24 -1.81
N PRO A 550 10.89 18.55 -1.54
CA PRO A 550 9.84 19.25 -0.81
C PRO A 550 8.48 19.02 -1.46
N ARG A 551 7.44 18.76 -0.65
CA ARG A 551 6.08 18.58 -1.17
C ARG A 551 5.58 19.84 -1.88
N PHE A 552 5.94 20.99 -1.33
CA PHE A 552 5.64 22.32 -1.87
C PHE A 552 6.96 22.98 -2.29
N PRO A 553 7.41 22.74 -3.54
CA PRO A 553 8.63 23.37 -4.03
C PRO A 553 8.37 24.88 -4.17
N GLY A 554 9.04 25.70 -3.36
CA GLY A 554 8.96 27.16 -3.45
C GLY A 554 8.74 27.88 -2.12
N GLY A 555 9.83 28.02 -1.36
CA GLY A 555 10.00 29.11 -0.40
C GLY A 555 9.26 28.98 0.93
N ARG A 556 9.97 29.29 2.01
CA ARG A 556 9.49 29.42 3.39
C ARG A 556 8.55 30.64 3.59
N GLY A 557 7.78 31.04 2.59
CA GLY A 557 6.86 32.18 2.61
C GLY A 557 5.38 31.75 2.64
N GLU A 558 4.60 32.36 3.52
CA GLU A 558 3.17 32.08 3.71
C GLU A 558 2.33 32.54 2.49
N ARG A 559 1.68 31.60 1.77
CA ARG A 559 0.80 31.94 0.63
C ARG A 559 -0.43 32.69 1.13
N ARG A 560 -0.52 33.98 0.82
CA ARG A 560 -1.70 34.81 1.16
C ARG A 560 -2.82 34.66 0.13
N ILE A 561 -4.02 34.27 0.56
CA ILE A 561 -5.21 34.11 -0.29
C ILE A 561 -6.27 35.15 0.11
N LEU A 562 -6.72 35.95 -0.84
CA LEU A 562 -7.82 36.89 -0.64
C LEU A 562 -9.14 36.13 -0.65
N VAL A 563 -9.99 36.32 0.36
CA VAL A 563 -11.31 35.67 0.44
C VAL A 563 -12.39 36.74 0.46
N VAL A 564 -13.21 36.81 -0.57
CA VAL A 564 -14.35 37.73 -0.64
C VAL A 564 -15.59 37.00 -0.14
N GLN A 565 -16.09 37.42 1.03
CA GLN A 565 -17.28 36.87 1.65
C GLN A 565 -18.48 37.76 1.35
N ASN A 566 -19.37 37.27 0.47
CA ASN A 566 -20.54 38.03 0.02
C ASN A 566 -21.72 37.95 1.01
N SER A 567 -21.71 37.00 1.95
CA SER A 567 -22.73 36.88 3.00
C SER A 567 -22.19 36.14 4.23
N ASP A 568 -22.63 36.50 5.43
CA ASP A 568 -22.39 35.72 6.65
C ASP A 568 -23.04 34.33 6.61
N ARG A 569 -24.05 34.17 5.76
CA ARG A 569 -24.76 32.90 5.59
C ARG A 569 -24.00 31.94 4.67
N ALA A 570 -22.97 32.38 3.96
CA ALA A 570 -22.18 31.56 3.04
C ALA A 570 -20.68 31.60 3.41
N PRO A 571 -20.28 30.95 4.51
CA PRO A 571 -18.87 30.93 4.93
C PRO A 571 -18.03 29.99 4.05
N GLY A 572 -16.73 30.21 3.98
CA GLY A 572 -15.82 29.42 3.12
C GLY A 572 -15.51 27.99 3.57
N GLY A 573 -16.14 27.53 4.66
CA GLY A 573 -16.16 26.15 5.16
C GLY A 573 -14.90 25.29 4.95
N GLU A 574 -15.08 24.05 4.50
CA GLU A 574 -14.00 23.06 4.31
C GLU A 574 -12.99 23.48 3.26
N PHE A 575 -13.40 24.25 2.24
CA PHE A 575 -12.50 24.74 1.20
C PHE A 575 -11.43 25.66 1.81
N CYS A 576 -11.85 26.69 2.55
CA CYS A 576 -10.94 27.59 3.25
C CYS A 576 -10.15 26.88 4.36
N LYS A 577 -10.78 25.95 5.10
CA LYS A 577 -10.08 25.15 6.13
C LYS A 577 -8.94 24.33 5.51
N GLU A 578 -9.15 23.75 4.33
CA GLU A 578 -8.10 23.01 3.61
C GLU A 578 -6.97 23.93 3.16
N LEU A 579 -7.27 25.12 2.61
CA LEU A 579 -6.22 26.08 2.24
C LEU A 579 -5.32 26.42 3.44
N VAL A 580 -5.90 26.64 4.62
CA VAL A 580 -5.14 26.86 5.86
C VAL A 580 -4.34 25.62 6.27
N ARG A 581 -4.94 24.43 6.16
CA ARG A 581 -4.27 23.14 6.45
C ARG A 581 -3.04 22.91 5.56
N GLN A 582 -3.07 23.45 4.34
CA GLN A 582 -1.98 23.44 3.37
C GLN A 582 -1.00 24.62 3.53
N GLY A 583 -1.11 25.39 4.61
CA GLY A 583 -0.17 26.47 4.97
C GLY A 583 -0.48 27.83 4.35
N ALA A 584 -1.67 28.04 3.76
CA ALA A 584 -2.08 29.34 3.26
C ALA A 584 -2.65 30.24 4.37
N ARG A 585 -2.40 31.55 4.26
CA ARG A 585 -3.05 32.57 5.09
C ARG A 585 -4.21 33.20 4.37
N LEU A 586 -5.38 33.05 4.94
CA LEU A 586 -6.60 33.68 4.43
C LEU A 586 -6.67 35.15 4.86
N CYS A 587 -7.04 36.01 3.92
CA CYS A 587 -7.25 37.42 4.11
C CYS A 587 -8.71 37.74 3.75
N PRO A 588 -9.66 37.56 4.67
CA PRO A 588 -11.08 37.77 4.38
C PRO A 588 -11.42 39.26 4.24
N VAL A 589 -12.31 39.58 3.29
CA VAL A 589 -12.93 40.89 3.10
C VAL A 589 -14.43 40.66 2.91
N ALA A 590 -15.26 41.47 3.57
CA ALA A 590 -16.72 41.43 3.49
C ALA A 590 -17.27 42.76 2.93
N PRO A 591 -17.36 42.91 1.58
CA PRO A 591 -17.82 44.15 0.95
C PRO A 591 -19.27 44.51 1.28
N GLU A 592 -20.12 43.51 1.52
CA GLU A 592 -21.50 43.70 1.95
C GLU A 592 -21.60 44.41 3.32
N LYS A 593 -20.57 44.29 4.16
CA LYS A 593 -20.40 45.02 5.42
C LYS A 593 -19.66 46.35 5.27
N GLY A 594 -19.46 46.82 4.05
CA GLY A 594 -18.77 48.09 3.74
C GLY A 594 -17.24 48.03 3.76
N GLN A 595 -16.63 46.84 3.79
CA GLN A 595 -15.17 46.72 3.67
C GLN A 595 -14.73 46.91 2.22
N ALA A 596 -13.70 47.73 2.00
CA ALA A 596 -13.21 47.99 0.65
C ALA A 596 -12.49 46.77 0.06
N LEU A 597 -12.78 46.45 -1.20
CA LEU A 597 -11.97 45.53 -2.00
C LEU A 597 -10.60 46.18 -2.30
N PRO A 598 -9.50 45.40 -2.35
CA PRO A 598 -8.19 45.94 -2.67
C PRO A 598 -8.16 46.49 -4.10
N ASP A 599 -7.32 47.51 -4.33
CA ASP A 599 -7.18 48.16 -5.64
C ASP A 599 -6.42 47.31 -6.68
N SER A 600 -5.70 46.27 -6.23
CA SER A 600 -5.05 45.31 -7.13
C SER A 600 -4.84 43.96 -6.45
N PRO A 601 -4.50 42.89 -7.20
CA PRO A 601 -4.12 41.59 -6.64
C PRO A 601 -2.80 41.62 -5.86
N ALA A 602 -2.04 42.72 -5.86
CA ALA A 602 -0.70 42.80 -5.26
C ALA A 602 -0.70 42.32 -3.79
N GLY A 603 0.28 41.47 -3.45
CA GLY A 603 0.41 40.87 -2.11
C GLY A 603 -0.46 39.65 -1.83
N TYR A 604 -1.23 39.16 -2.82
CA TYR A 604 -2.02 37.93 -2.75
C TYR A 604 -1.59 36.93 -3.83
N HIS A 605 -1.74 35.64 -3.57
CA HIS A 605 -1.34 34.55 -4.47
C HIS A 605 -2.54 33.84 -5.10
N GLY A 606 -3.76 34.10 -4.61
CA GLY A 606 -5.00 33.60 -5.18
C GLY A 606 -6.21 34.32 -4.59
N LEU A 607 -7.37 34.12 -5.21
CA LEU A 607 -8.64 34.74 -4.86
C LEU A 607 -9.74 33.68 -4.72
N VAL A 608 -10.44 33.67 -3.59
CA VAL A 608 -11.69 32.91 -3.40
C VAL A 608 -12.84 33.89 -3.31
N VAL A 609 -13.88 33.71 -4.12
CA VAL A 609 -15.12 34.48 -4.09
C VAL A 609 -16.25 33.53 -3.70
N LEU A 610 -16.82 33.75 -2.51
CA LEU A 610 -17.82 32.86 -1.92
C LEU A 610 -19.24 33.12 -2.45
N GLY A 611 -20.14 32.20 -2.16
CA GLY A 611 -21.56 32.32 -2.47
C GLY A 611 -22.26 33.46 -1.71
N GLY A 612 -23.52 33.68 -2.05
CA GLY A 612 -24.40 34.63 -1.35
C GLY A 612 -25.80 34.66 -1.99
N PRO A 613 -26.81 35.21 -1.31
CA PRO A 613 -28.19 35.26 -1.80
C PRO A 613 -28.42 36.33 -2.88
N GLN A 614 -27.40 37.07 -3.29
CA GLN A 614 -27.51 38.14 -4.29
C GLN A 614 -27.61 37.58 -5.71
N HIS A 615 -28.32 38.30 -6.58
CA HIS A 615 -28.32 38.01 -8.01
C HIS A 615 -27.08 38.59 -8.70
N ALA A 616 -26.36 37.78 -9.47
CA ALA A 616 -25.09 38.17 -10.10
C ALA A 616 -25.20 39.35 -11.07
N SER A 617 -26.41 39.63 -11.60
CA SER A 617 -26.70 40.76 -12.49
C SER A 617 -27.12 42.04 -11.78
N ASP A 618 -27.34 42.04 -10.45
CA ASP A 618 -27.84 43.20 -9.71
C ASP A 618 -26.73 44.10 -9.15
N ASP A 619 -26.11 44.87 -10.02
CA ASP A 619 -25.09 45.87 -9.63
C ASP A 619 -25.66 47.01 -8.76
N ARG A 620 -26.99 47.22 -8.76
CA ARG A 620 -27.62 48.27 -7.94
C ARG A 620 -27.73 47.81 -6.49
N GLY A 621 -28.14 46.57 -6.27
CA GLY A 621 -28.17 45.95 -4.94
C GLY A 621 -26.77 45.64 -4.40
N SER A 622 -25.80 45.38 -5.29
CA SER A 622 -24.41 45.06 -4.92
C SER A 622 -23.40 45.97 -5.65
N PRO A 623 -23.23 47.24 -5.24
CA PRO A 623 -22.42 48.22 -5.96
C PRO A 623 -20.92 47.88 -6.04
N TYR A 624 -20.46 46.89 -5.28
CA TYR A 624 -19.07 46.40 -5.34
C TYR A 624 -18.83 45.36 -6.45
N PHE A 625 -19.88 44.80 -7.08
CA PHE A 625 -19.73 43.77 -8.11
C PHE A 625 -18.89 44.23 -9.30
N PRO A 626 -19.09 45.41 -9.93
CA PRO A 626 -18.24 45.84 -11.04
C PRO A 626 -16.75 45.87 -10.70
N ARG A 627 -16.41 46.28 -9.45
CA ARG A 627 -15.03 46.27 -8.96
C ARG A 627 -14.51 44.86 -8.74
N LEU A 628 -15.33 43.96 -8.21
CA LEU A 628 -15.00 42.55 -8.00
C LEU A 628 -14.75 41.82 -9.32
N LEU A 629 -15.59 42.05 -10.34
CA LEU A 629 -15.39 41.50 -11.70
C LEU A 629 -14.06 41.96 -12.30
N ALA A 630 -13.70 43.24 -12.12
CA ALA A 630 -12.39 43.74 -12.52
C ALA A 630 -11.25 43.04 -11.75
N LEU A 631 -11.40 42.89 -10.43
CA LEU A 631 -10.39 42.23 -9.59
C LEU A 631 -10.18 40.76 -10.00
N MET A 632 -11.24 40.02 -10.30
CA MET A 632 -11.14 38.63 -10.77
C MET A 632 -10.34 38.52 -12.08
N ARG A 633 -10.58 39.43 -13.03
CA ARG A 633 -9.77 39.53 -14.26
C ARG A 633 -8.32 39.90 -13.97
N ASP A 634 -8.07 40.80 -13.02
CA ASP A 634 -6.71 41.20 -12.66
C ASP A 634 -5.91 40.02 -12.06
N PHE A 635 -6.55 39.18 -11.23
CA PHE A 635 -5.92 37.95 -10.71
C PHE A 635 -5.57 36.98 -11.85
N ASP A 636 -6.52 36.72 -12.75
CA ASP A 636 -6.31 35.82 -13.90
C ASP A 636 -5.21 36.34 -14.84
N ALA A 637 -5.19 37.65 -15.14
CA ALA A 637 -4.16 38.29 -15.96
C ALA A 637 -2.75 38.21 -15.34
N MET A 638 -2.65 38.14 -14.01
CA MET A 638 -1.39 37.91 -13.29
C MET A 638 -1.02 36.42 -13.15
N GLY A 639 -1.80 35.51 -13.73
CA GLY A 639 -1.60 34.07 -13.61
C GLY A 639 -1.85 33.54 -12.20
N ARG A 640 -2.68 34.22 -11.40
CA ARG A 640 -3.04 33.81 -10.03
C ARG A 640 -4.43 33.19 -10.04
N PRO A 641 -4.62 32.01 -9.42
CA PRO A 641 -5.87 31.28 -9.52
C PRO A 641 -7.02 32.02 -8.81
N VAL A 642 -8.21 31.90 -9.41
CA VAL A 642 -9.48 32.35 -8.85
C VAL A 642 -10.38 31.13 -8.62
N ALA A 643 -11.03 31.05 -7.46
CA ALA A 643 -12.09 30.08 -7.17
C ALA A 643 -13.39 30.85 -6.92
N GLY A 644 -14.33 30.80 -7.86
CA GLY A 644 -15.67 31.34 -7.69
C GLY A 644 -16.62 30.22 -7.26
N ILE A 645 -17.30 30.39 -6.13
CA ILE A 645 -18.22 29.39 -5.57
C ILE A 645 -19.65 29.95 -5.60
N CYS A 646 -20.60 29.21 -6.19
CA CYS A 646 -21.99 29.58 -6.38
C CYS A 646 -22.11 30.97 -7.05
N LEU A 647 -22.54 32.01 -6.32
CA LEU A 647 -22.51 33.40 -6.78
C LEU A 647 -21.13 33.81 -7.33
N GLY A 648 -20.05 33.36 -6.70
CA GLY A 648 -18.69 33.60 -7.20
C GLY A 648 -18.44 33.00 -8.58
N ALA A 649 -19.03 31.84 -8.90
CA ALA A 649 -18.90 31.22 -10.23
C ALA A 649 -19.66 32.03 -11.28
N GLN A 650 -20.87 32.50 -10.94
CA GLN A 650 -21.67 33.37 -11.81
C GLN A 650 -20.96 34.70 -12.09
N LEU A 651 -20.37 35.30 -11.06
CA LEU A 651 -19.55 36.51 -11.20
C LEU A 651 -18.28 36.25 -12.00
N LEU A 652 -17.62 35.09 -11.86
CA LEU A 652 -16.48 34.73 -12.68
C LEU A 652 -16.88 34.60 -14.16
N ALA A 653 -18.00 33.93 -14.45
CA ALA A 653 -18.50 33.81 -15.81
C ALA A 653 -18.77 35.19 -16.42
N ARG A 654 -19.46 36.06 -15.66
CA ARG A 654 -19.72 37.45 -16.04
C ARG A 654 -18.46 38.28 -16.24
N ALA A 655 -17.44 38.10 -15.42
CA ALA A 655 -16.16 38.79 -15.54
C ALA A 655 -15.47 38.47 -16.87
N HIS A 656 -15.66 37.27 -17.40
CA HIS A 656 -15.13 36.81 -18.69
C HIS A 656 -16.14 36.89 -19.84
N GLY A 657 -17.24 37.61 -19.67
CA GLY A 657 -18.19 37.92 -20.75
C GLY A 657 -19.37 36.96 -20.90
N GLY A 658 -19.52 35.96 -20.03
CA GLY A 658 -20.72 35.14 -19.97
C GLY A 658 -21.93 35.92 -19.45
N ALA A 659 -23.12 35.67 -20.01
CA ALA A 659 -24.35 36.27 -19.48
C ALA A 659 -24.85 35.47 -18.28
N THR A 660 -25.35 36.14 -17.24
CA THR A 660 -25.99 35.52 -16.07
C THR A 660 -27.50 35.69 -16.16
N TRP A 661 -28.25 34.65 -15.80
CA TRP A 661 -29.72 34.64 -15.90
C TRP A 661 -30.34 33.75 -14.83
N THR A 662 -31.59 34.03 -14.46
CA THR A 662 -32.34 33.24 -13.47
C THR A 662 -33.05 32.06 -14.13
N MET A 663 -32.86 30.88 -13.56
CA MET A 663 -33.45 29.62 -14.01
C MET A 663 -34.95 29.56 -13.75
N ALA A 664 -35.64 28.68 -14.49
CA ALA A 664 -37.05 28.41 -14.27
C ALA A 664 -37.31 27.70 -12.93
N GLU A 665 -36.35 26.89 -12.49
CA GLU A 665 -36.41 26.07 -11.27
C GLU A 665 -35.13 26.28 -10.46
N ILE A 666 -35.24 26.26 -9.13
CA ILE A 666 -34.09 26.31 -8.22
C ILE A 666 -33.45 24.93 -8.09
N GLU A 667 -32.13 24.86 -8.02
CA GLU A 667 -31.43 23.66 -7.55
C GLU A 667 -31.16 23.79 -6.05
N PHE A 668 -31.73 22.85 -5.28
CA PHE A 668 -31.58 22.78 -3.83
C PHE A 668 -31.46 21.33 -3.37
N GLY A 669 -30.34 20.99 -2.72
CA GLY A 669 -30.06 19.63 -2.22
C GLY A 669 -28.81 19.01 -2.84
N PHE A 670 -28.53 17.73 -2.56
CA PHE A 670 -27.36 17.04 -3.09
C PHE A 670 -27.66 16.42 -4.47
N THR A 671 -26.96 16.88 -5.50
CA THR A 671 -27.17 16.47 -6.90
C THR A 671 -25.95 15.72 -7.44
N ALA A 672 -26.20 14.64 -8.19
CA ALA A 672 -25.14 13.92 -8.88
C ALA A 672 -24.73 14.67 -10.16
N LEU A 673 -23.43 14.86 -10.35
CA LEU A 673 -22.87 15.57 -11.50
C LEU A 673 -22.11 14.61 -12.43
N SER A 674 -22.09 14.93 -13.72
CA SER A 674 -21.32 14.17 -14.72
C SER A 674 -19.99 14.84 -14.98
N VAL A 675 -18.91 14.06 -14.93
CA VAL A 675 -17.57 14.53 -15.32
C VAL A 675 -17.46 14.49 -16.85
N THR A 676 -16.97 15.58 -17.43
CA THR A 676 -16.65 15.64 -18.87
C THR A 676 -15.28 15.03 -19.14
N GLU A 677 -14.97 14.68 -20.39
CA GLU A 677 -13.63 14.21 -20.77
C GLU A 677 -12.52 15.21 -20.39
N ALA A 678 -12.80 16.51 -20.55
CA ALA A 678 -11.88 17.56 -20.12
C ALA A 678 -11.74 17.63 -18.59
N GLY A 679 -12.83 17.37 -17.85
CA GLY A 679 -12.82 17.26 -16.39
C GLY A 679 -11.93 16.13 -15.89
N ASP A 680 -11.99 14.95 -16.51
CA ASP A 680 -11.16 13.79 -16.17
C ASP A 680 -9.66 14.05 -16.36
N LEU A 681 -9.30 14.92 -17.30
CA LEU A 681 -7.92 15.29 -17.60
C LEU A 681 -7.44 16.54 -16.85
N ASP A 682 -8.35 17.29 -16.22
CA ASP A 682 -8.01 18.56 -15.57
C ASP A 682 -7.23 18.33 -14.25
N PRO A 683 -6.16 19.09 -13.98
CA PRO A 683 -5.34 18.89 -12.79
C PRO A 683 -6.05 19.13 -11.45
N VAL A 684 -7.15 19.90 -11.42
CA VAL A 684 -7.91 20.19 -10.21
C VAL A 684 -9.08 19.22 -10.05
N ILE A 685 -9.84 18.98 -11.13
CA ILE A 685 -11.01 18.09 -11.11
C ILE A 685 -10.62 16.62 -11.31
N GLY A 686 -9.82 16.30 -12.33
CA GLY A 686 -9.35 14.94 -12.63
C GLY A 686 -8.30 14.43 -11.64
N GLY A 687 -7.61 15.34 -10.94
CA GLY A 687 -6.77 15.03 -9.78
C GLY A 687 -7.55 14.65 -8.51
N ALA A 688 -8.87 14.84 -8.49
CA ALA A 688 -9.75 14.52 -7.37
C ALA A 688 -10.41 13.13 -7.52
N LEU A 689 -11.07 12.65 -6.45
CA LEU A 689 -11.97 11.50 -6.53
C LEU A 689 -13.16 11.85 -7.44
N PRO A 690 -13.84 10.85 -8.06
CA PRO A 690 -15.09 11.10 -8.76
C PRO A 690 -16.06 11.92 -7.89
N PRO A 691 -16.70 12.98 -8.43
CA PRO A 691 -17.51 13.88 -7.62
C PRO A 691 -18.67 13.09 -6.99
N PRO A 692 -18.86 13.18 -5.66
CA PRO A 692 -20.06 12.64 -5.04
C PRO A 692 -21.27 13.49 -5.43
N PRO A 693 -22.48 13.14 -4.99
CA PRO A 693 -23.56 14.11 -4.94
C PRO A 693 -23.10 15.37 -4.17
N LEU A 694 -23.17 16.53 -4.80
CA LEU A 694 -22.68 17.81 -4.29
C LEU A 694 -23.85 18.73 -3.95
N MET A 695 -23.67 19.57 -2.92
CA MET A 695 -24.74 20.44 -2.43
C MET A 695 -24.97 21.61 -3.39
N GLU A 696 -26.19 21.71 -3.89
CA GLU A 696 -26.70 22.83 -4.68
C GLU A 696 -27.57 23.74 -3.83
N PHE A 697 -27.43 25.05 -4.01
CA PHE A 697 -28.36 26.04 -3.49
C PHE A 697 -28.32 27.34 -4.30
N HIS A 698 -28.88 27.31 -5.52
CA HIS A 698 -28.89 28.47 -6.41
C HIS A 698 -30.10 28.47 -7.36
N GLU A 699 -30.50 29.66 -7.79
CA GLU A 699 -31.53 29.85 -8.83
C GLU A 699 -31.00 30.57 -10.07
N ASP A 700 -29.80 31.15 -9.99
CA ASP A 700 -29.15 31.80 -11.13
C ASP A 700 -28.16 30.82 -11.78
N SER A 701 -28.02 30.95 -13.09
CA SER A 701 -27.06 30.23 -13.93
C SER A 701 -26.32 31.24 -14.83
N PHE A 702 -25.44 30.72 -15.68
CA PHE A 702 -24.62 31.51 -16.57
C PHE A 702 -24.31 30.78 -17.87
N ASP A 703 -24.08 31.56 -18.93
CA ASP A 703 -23.47 31.07 -20.16
C ASP A 703 -21.99 30.77 -19.92
N LEU A 704 -21.50 29.68 -20.50
CA LEU A 704 -20.09 29.34 -20.47
C LEU A 704 -19.30 30.41 -21.26
N PRO A 705 -18.36 31.14 -20.63
CA PRO A 705 -17.61 32.20 -21.30
C PRO A 705 -16.82 31.70 -22.51
N GLU A 706 -16.57 32.58 -23.48
CA GLU A 706 -15.71 32.24 -24.62
C GLU A 706 -14.31 31.84 -24.15
N GLY A 707 -13.81 30.70 -24.63
CA GLY A 707 -12.52 30.12 -24.21
C GLY A 707 -12.55 29.39 -22.87
N ALA A 708 -13.70 29.30 -22.18
CA ALA A 708 -13.84 28.46 -21.00
C ALA A 708 -14.03 26.97 -21.39
N THR A 709 -13.51 26.08 -20.54
CA THR A 709 -13.66 24.63 -20.65
C THR A 709 -14.62 24.16 -19.58
N LEU A 710 -15.70 23.48 -19.98
CA LEU A 710 -16.62 22.84 -19.04
C LEU A 710 -15.97 21.56 -18.48
N LEU A 711 -16.01 21.40 -17.16
CA LEU A 711 -15.38 20.30 -16.44
C LEU A 711 -16.42 19.35 -15.83
N LEU A 712 -17.46 19.91 -15.20
CA LEU A 712 -18.60 19.17 -14.65
C LEU A 712 -19.90 19.71 -15.23
N ALA A 713 -20.83 18.80 -15.53
CA ALA A 713 -22.15 19.12 -16.05
C ALA A 713 -23.27 18.55 -15.17
N GLY A 714 -24.38 19.27 -15.08
CA GLY A 714 -25.60 18.86 -14.38
C GLY A 714 -26.78 18.70 -15.33
N GLU A 715 -27.86 18.08 -14.84
CA GLU A 715 -29.08 17.86 -15.64
C GLU A 715 -29.97 19.10 -15.69
N ALA A 716 -30.20 19.77 -14.55
CA ALA A 716 -31.06 20.95 -14.47
C ALA A 716 -30.29 22.26 -14.74
N CYS A 717 -29.06 22.38 -14.25
CA CYS A 717 -28.10 23.39 -14.71
C CYS A 717 -26.92 22.71 -15.43
N ALA A 718 -26.77 23.00 -16.71
CA ALA A 718 -25.75 22.36 -17.55
C ALA A 718 -24.31 22.75 -17.15
N ASN A 719 -24.09 23.99 -16.72
CA ASN A 719 -22.77 24.54 -16.43
C ASN A 719 -22.47 24.46 -14.92
N GLN A 720 -21.88 23.35 -14.46
CA GLN A 720 -21.67 23.11 -13.03
C GLN A 720 -20.26 23.41 -12.55
N CYS A 721 -19.25 23.08 -13.34
CA CYS A 721 -17.89 23.55 -13.10
C CYS A 721 -17.19 23.87 -14.41
N PHE A 722 -16.51 25.00 -14.46
CA PHE A 722 -15.74 25.39 -15.63
C PHE A 722 -14.40 26.00 -15.24
N LYS A 723 -13.45 25.92 -16.16
CA LYS A 723 -12.17 26.62 -16.11
C LYS A 723 -12.13 27.69 -17.18
N VAL A 724 -11.68 28.89 -16.82
CA VAL A 724 -11.49 30.01 -17.74
C VAL A 724 -10.12 30.67 -17.47
N GLY A 725 -9.54 31.26 -18.51
CA GLY A 725 -8.21 31.85 -18.41
C GLY A 725 -7.13 30.81 -18.12
N ASN A 726 -6.12 31.19 -17.34
CA ASN A 726 -4.98 30.30 -17.05
C ASN A 726 -5.29 29.32 -15.92
N ALA A 727 -5.96 29.79 -14.86
CA ALA A 727 -6.11 29.04 -13.61
C ALA A 727 -7.38 29.41 -12.81
N SER A 728 -8.42 29.93 -13.46
CA SER A 728 -9.64 30.38 -12.79
C SER A 728 -10.76 29.36 -12.92
N TYR A 729 -11.37 28.96 -11.80
CA TYR A 729 -12.40 27.92 -11.72
C TYR A 729 -13.70 28.49 -11.15
N GLY A 730 -14.81 28.20 -11.82
CA GLY A 730 -16.15 28.41 -11.29
C GLY A 730 -16.75 27.08 -10.84
N PHE A 731 -17.29 27.06 -9.62
CA PHE A 731 -18.03 25.94 -9.03
C PHE A 731 -19.45 26.44 -8.75
N GLN A 732 -20.44 26.02 -9.54
CA GLN A 732 -21.83 26.44 -9.35
C GLN A 732 -22.43 25.83 -8.07
N PHE A 733 -21.99 24.63 -7.72
CA PHE A 733 -22.27 23.95 -6.45
C PHE A 733 -21.40 24.46 -5.29
N HIS A 734 -21.70 23.96 -4.08
CA HIS A 734 -20.99 24.29 -2.85
C HIS A 734 -20.06 23.16 -2.38
N PRO A 735 -18.79 23.09 -2.83
CA PRO A 735 -17.84 22.11 -2.31
C PRO A 735 -17.47 22.39 -0.86
N GLU A 736 -17.52 23.65 -0.41
CA GLU A 736 -17.03 24.12 0.87
C GLU A 736 -17.85 23.70 2.09
N ILE A 737 -18.96 22.98 1.90
CA ILE A 737 -19.91 22.70 2.97
C ILE A 737 -19.35 21.81 4.09
N ASP A 738 -19.92 21.99 5.28
CA ASP A 738 -19.90 21.01 6.37
C ASP A 738 -21.31 20.81 6.93
N SER A 739 -21.48 19.91 7.91
CA SER A 739 -22.79 19.57 8.47
C SER A 739 -23.48 20.77 9.14
N VAL A 740 -22.71 21.73 9.68
CA VAL A 740 -23.24 22.93 10.32
C VAL A 740 -23.80 23.87 9.26
N ILE A 741 -23.05 24.10 8.18
CA ILE A 741 -23.45 24.96 7.07
C ILE A 741 -24.74 24.44 6.42
N VAL A 742 -24.77 23.16 6.04
CA VAL A 742 -25.94 22.60 5.33
C VAL A 742 -27.17 22.56 6.23
N SER A 743 -27.02 22.21 7.51
CA SER A 743 -28.15 22.19 8.44
C SER A 743 -28.76 23.59 8.61
N ALA A 744 -27.93 24.63 8.72
CA ALA A 744 -28.38 26.01 8.79
C ALA A 744 -29.09 26.46 7.51
N TRP A 745 -28.58 26.09 6.33
CA TRP A 745 -29.23 26.39 5.05
C TRP A 745 -30.59 25.70 4.90
N ILE A 746 -30.67 24.42 5.29
CA ILE A 746 -31.93 23.67 5.31
C ILE A 746 -32.96 24.36 6.21
N GLU A 747 -32.56 24.75 7.42
CA GLU A 747 -33.45 25.43 8.36
C GLU A 747 -33.94 26.78 7.80
N LEU A 748 -33.03 27.61 7.30
CA LEU A 748 -33.36 28.93 6.73
C LEU A 748 -34.27 28.83 5.49
N PHE A 749 -34.00 27.87 4.60
CA PHE A 749 -34.83 27.64 3.42
C PHE A 749 -36.23 27.14 3.82
N ARG A 750 -36.28 26.20 4.76
CA ARG A 750 -37.53 25.61 5.26
C ARG A 750 -38.36 26.62 6.05
N SER A 751 -37.76 27.53 6.82
CA SER A 751 -38.48 28.59 7.53
C SER A 751 -38.98 29.68 6.57
N GLY A 752 -38.29 29.89 5.45
CA GLY A 752 -38.58 30.97 4.50
C GLY A 752 -37.83 32.26 4.83
N ASP A 753 -36.78 32.18 5.64
CA ASP A 753 -36.00 33.33 6.14
C ASP A 753 -34.93 33.81 5.15
N ILE A 754 -35.00 33.34 3.90
CA ILE A 754 -34.21 33.83 2.77
C ILE A 754 -35.20 34.37 1.73
N GLU A 755 -35.38 35.69 1.73
CA GLU A 755 -36.37 36.40 0.89
C GLU A 755 -36.24 36.05 -0.60
N ALA A 756 -35.00 35.90 -1.10
CA ALA A 756 -34.73 35.49 -2.49
C ALA A 756 -35.37 34.14 -2.85
N TYR A 757 -35.44 33.21 -1.89
CA TYR A 757 -35.86 31.82 -2.13
C TYR A 757 -37.24 31.47 -1.58
N VAL A 758 -37.91 32.39 -0.87
CA VAL A 758 -39.18 32.11 -0.19
C VAL A 758 -40.26 31.58 -1.15
N ARG A 759 -40.23 32.01 -2.41
CA ARG A 759 -41.16 31.58 -3.47
C ARG A 759 -41.07 30.09 -3.83
N TYR A 760 -39.96 29.43 -3.51
CA TYR A 760 -39.74 28.01 -3.84
C TYR A 760 -40.07 27.06 -2.69
N LYS A 761 -40.28 27.57 -1.48
CA LYS A 761 -40.47 26.76 -0.27
C LYS A 761 -41.56 25.69 -0.43
N ASP A 762 -42.69 26.05 -1.02
CA ASP A 762 -43.84 25.15 -1.18
C ASP A 762 -43.61 24.03 -2.21
N ARG A 763 -42.50 24.06 -2.97
CA ARG A 763 -42.13 23.00 -3.92
C ARG A 763 -41.44 21.82 -3.25
N PHE A 764 -40.90 21.98 -2.05
CA PHE A 764 -40.16 20.94 -1.34
C PHE A 764 -41.01 20.38 -0.19
N PRO A 765 -41.57 19.16 -0.31
CA PRO A 765 -42.40 18.58 0.74
C PRO A 765 -41.56 18.14 1.95
N GLU A 766 -42.18 17.97 3.12
CA GLU A 766 -41.48 17.53 4.34
C GLU A 766 -40.72 16.19 4.16
N ALA A 767 -41.22 15.32 3.26
CA ALA A 767 -40.55 14.07 2.89
C ALA A 767 -39.17 14.30 2.24
N PHE A 768 -39.01 15.36 1.44
CA PHE A 768 -37.72 15.74 0.85
C PHE A 768 -36.72 16.12 1.94
N PHE A 769 -37.11 16.96 2.89
CA PHE A 769 -36.24 17.37 4.00
C PHE A 769 -35.86 16.20 4.91
N THR A 770 -36.79 15.27 5.12
CA THR A 770 -36.53 14.03 5.89
C THR A 770 -35.46 13.18 5.20
N GLU A 771 -35.56 13.00 3.89
CA GLU A 771 -34.58 12.25 3.11
C GLU A 771 -33.22 12.95 3.03
N LEU A 772 -33.23 14.28 2.82
CA LEU A 772 -32.03 15.10 2.83
C LEU A 772 -31.28 15.00 4.16
N ALA A 773 -31.99 15.09 5.29
CA ALA A 773 -31.42 14.92 6.62
C ALA A 773 -30.86 13.50 6.86
N ARG A 774 -31.52 12.46 6.32
CA ARG A 774 -31.05 11.07 6.40
C ARG A 774 -29.72 10.84 5.69
N MET A 775 -29.56 11.45 4.51
CA MET A 775 -28.36 11.31 3.68
C MET A 775 -27.23 12.28 4.04
N LEU A 776 -27.54 13.31 4.84
CA LEU A 776 -26.64 14.41 5.17
C LEU A 776 -25.26 13.96 5.69
N PRO A 777 -25.13 13.04 6.68
CA PRO A 777 -23.81 12.67 7.20
C PRO A 777 -22.91 12.04 6.13
N LEU A 778 -23.48 11.22 5.26
CA LEU A 778 -22.74 10.53 4.20
C LEU A 778 -22.31 11.51 3.10
N ASN A 779 -23.23 12.35 2.64
CA ASN A 779 -22.96 13.28 1.54
C ASN A 779 -22.00 14.40 1.98
N VAL A 780 -22.10 14.89 3.22
CA VAL A 780 -21.13 15.85 3.80
C VAL A 780 -19.74 15.23 3.89
N ALA A 781 -19.61 13.99 4.37
CA ALA A 781 -18.31 13.34 4.48
C ALA A 781 -17.62 13.19 3.11
N ARG A 782 -18.36 12.71 2.10
CA ARG A 782 -17.86 12.56 0.73
C ARG A 782 -17.56 13.90 0.07
N SER A 783 -18.44 14.89 0.21
CA SER A 783 -18.23 16.25 -0.32
C SER A 783 -17.00 16.89 0.32
N GLY A 784 -16.76 16.66 1.62
CA GLY A 784 -15.57 17.13 2.32
C GLY A 784 -14.28 16.52 1.78
N GLU A 785 -14.26 15.22 1.43
CA GLU A 785 -13.10 14.60 0.76
C GLU A 785 -12.84 15.21 -0.62
N PHE A 786 -13.89 15.34 -1.43
CA PHE A 786 -13.81 15.98 -2.74
C PHE A 786 -13.31 17.42 -2.63
N CYS A 787 -13.87 18.20 -1.71
CA CYS A 787 -13.49 19.59 -1.46
C CYS A 787 -12.03 19.74 -1.05
N ARG A 788 -11.52 18.88 -0.14
CA ARG A 788 -10.11 18.90 0.25
C ARG A 788 -9.18 18.62 -0.93
N ALA A 789 -9.55 17.67 -1.79
CA ALA A 789 -8.78 17.38 -3.00
C ALA A 789 -8.76 18.58 -3.95
N VAL A 790 -9.93 19.13 -4.27
CA VAL A 790 -10.08 20.30 -5.16
C VAL A 790 -9.33 21.51 -4.62
N ALA A 791 -9.51 21.87 -3.35
CA ALA A 791 -8.85 23.03 -2.74
C ALA A 791 -7.32 22.84 -2.67
N GLY A 792 -6.87 21.63 -2.37
CA GLY A 792 -5.45 21.29 -2.35
C GLY A 792 -4.79 21.38 -3.73
N TRP A 793 -5.44 20.91 -4.79
CA TRP A 793 -4.95 21.04 -6.16
C TRP A 793 -5.03 22.47 -6.67
N TRP A 794 -6.12 23.17 -6.39
CA TRP A 794 -6.30 24.57 -6.74
C TRP A 794 -5.22 25.46 -6.12
N LEU A 795 -4.85 25.24 -4.85
CA LEU A 795 -3.78 26.00 -4.19
C LEU A 795 -2.41 25.82 -4.84
N ARG A 796 -2.14 24.68 -5.50
CA ARG A 796 -0.87 24.46 -6.22
C ARG A 796 -0.75 25.29 -7.49
N LEU A 797 -1.86 25.82 -8.00
CA LEU A 797 -1.85 26.76 -9.12
C LEU A 797 -1.38 28.16 -8.67
N ALA A 798 -1.41 28.45 -7.37
CA ALA A 798 -0.95 29.72 -6.84
C ALA A 798 0.59 29.80 -6.92
N PRO A 799 1.16 30.90 -7.43
CA PRO A 799 2.61 31.07 -7.48
C PRO A 799 3.20 31.05 -6.07
N ASP A 800 4.42 30.56 -5.94
CA ASP A 800 5.12 30.53 -4.67
C ASP A 800 5.38 31.94 -4.13
N ALA A 801 5.42 32.06 -2.81
CA ALA A 801 5.86 33.29 -2.16
C ALA A 801 7.34 33.48 -2.51
N VAL A 802 7.63 34.48 -3.35
CA VAL A 802 9.01 34.92 -3.57
C VAL A 802 9.53 35.37 -2.20
N ALA A 803 10.64 34.79 -1.73
CA ALA A 803 11.33 35.33 -0.57
C ALA A 803 11.75 36.76 -0.95
N ASP A 804 11.12 37.76 -0.36
CA ASP A 804 11.63 39.12 -0.43
C ASP A 804 13.11 39.07 0.00
N SER A 805 13.98 39.49 -0.92
CA SER A 805 15.44 39.48 -0.82
C SER A 805 15.95 40.21 0.42
#